data_AF-A0A952WT23-F1
#
_entry.id   AF-A0A952WT23-F1
#
_cell.length_a   1.000
_cell.length_b   1.000
_cell.length_c   1.000
_cell.angle_alpha   90.00
_cell.angle_beta   90.00
_cell.angle_gamma   90.00
#
_symmetry.space_group_name_H-M   'P 1'
#
loop_
_entity.id
_entity.type
_entity.pdbx_description
1 polymer ?
#
loop_
_entity_poly.entity_id
_entity_poly.type
_entity_poly.pdbx_seq_one_letter_code
_entity_poly.pdbx_strand_id
1 'polypeptide(L)'
;MVITLGGLGVIVAVLGMLVFLAAEVVPLFGRGEVTPRAEGRAELGGVPVFGLTDEYIGLATVVLGTGEAVTFSLADGVQTDRRRLCPEGVEPTAWSFSRGDGAVALGYADGRVQTGRLAYEAEFLRAEEVPVDLRDLPIGGRGRFGAGFVERVPGGQFRAVRPSVEMRDPVAIENGSGAVVALDYRVSSSAQWLVATREDGSAAFNLVRIITPLGGGKQRVRFSSYPFTLALPDGRDEPRWTFLTGDGSHVLMLWPDGFCQRYAVLRDGEGNYTASIADTVSIPTSAGNERARVTSAAMLLGSKTLIAGLEDGRALGLFVARDEAAYTPDRRKLVIAHDYDISADGAGKIRALGIGQRDRSFVVGDDRGRLFVRHMTSGKAVVDLNEPAASPAAIVDITPKNDGLVAIHADGSFRVWDMDPKHAEAGWAALFGKIWYEGDPEPSFFYQSSSGDDAAEPKLSITPLIFGTIKATIYAMLFAVPLAVLAAIFTSEMLHPTVRNRVKPVIEAMASLPSVVLGFVAAMVVAPFARDYLDAILAAFIVVPFAVLVAAHAWQMLPVRVTSRLRSFQHLLLVAAAVIVGLAAAVPIGAAAERALFSPSESDVLVLAGSYEVVAESERPAWIGNRQNLNDELNRRLRAQGLYFRNGAVVRPVGSLTDPAVAAVVSHSRLDRAEFRLWLDGVIGRAFPGWFVLMIPPAAVIAFLIKSRLIEPLAHRRVALRFGFPAAAAEMVMLLVVAGLTIAVAALLGGVLSGAGLDPRDWVFGPFNQRNSLIVGIIMGFAVIPIIYTVSEDALSSVSPALRSASLGAGATRWQTAVRVVMPVAASGIFSAIMIGLGRAAGETMIVLMATGNTPEMNWNMFSGFRTLSANIATELPEAPVGGTHYRVLFLCGLALFAMTAIVNTAAELVRQRFRRRAAGL
;
A
#
# COMPACT_ATOMS: atom_id res chain seq x y z
N MET A 1 26.95 1.97 -43.19
CA MET A 1 27.86 1.58 -42.09
C MET A 1 27.60 2.37 -40.81
N VAL A 2 27.68 3.71 -40.81
CA VAL A 2 27.47 4.55 -39.61
C VAL A 2 26.10 4.35 -38.94
N ILE A 3 25.01 4.33 -39.71
CA ILE A 3 23.65 4.11 -39.16
C ILE A 3 23.54 2.72 -38.51
N THR A 4 24.12 1.70 -39.14
CA THR A 4 24.11 0.33 -38.63
C THR A 4 24.97 0.18 -37.37
N LEU A 5 26.17 0.78 -37.35
CA LEU A 5 27.04 0.82 -36.18
C LEU A 5 26.39 1.59 -35.02
N GLY A 6 25.77 2.73 -35.31
CA GLY A 6 25.03 3.51 -34.33
C GLY A 6 23.84 2.73 -33.76
N GLY A 7 23.04 2.10 -34.63
CA GLY A 7 21.92 1.26 -34.20
C GLY A 7 22.35 0.07 -33.35
N LEU A 8 23.42 -0.63 -33.77
CA LEU A 8 24.00 -1.72 -32.98
C LEU A 8 24.52 -1.23 -31.62
N GLY A 9 25.17 -0.07 -31.59
CA GLY A 9 25.65 0.56 -30.36
C GLY A 9 24.53 0.88 -29.37
N VAL A 10 23.40 1.41 -29.85
CA VAL A 10 22.21 1.65 -29.01
C VAL A 10 21.66 0.33 -28.45
N ILE A 11 21.57 -0.72 -29.27
CA ILE A 11 21.10 -2.03 -28.83
C ILE A 11 22.02 -2.59 -27.73
N VAL A 12 23.34 -2.53 -27.92
CA VAL A 12 24.33 -2.98 -26.92
C VAL A 12 24.19 -2.17 -25.63
N ALA A 13 24.02 -0.85 -25.71
CA ALA A 13 23.83 -0.01 -24.52
C ALA A 13 22.55 -0.35 -23.76
N VAL A 14 21.43 -0.53 -24.46
CA VAL A 14 20.14 -0.91 -23.86
C VAL A 14 20.20 -2.30 -23.24
N LEU A 15 20.80 -3.27 -23.93
CA LEU A 15 21.01 -4.62 -23.38
C LEU A 15 21.97 -4.61 -22.19
N GLY A 16 23.04 -3.81 -22.23
CA GLY A 16 23.95 -3.63 -21.10
C GLY A 16 23.25 -3.04 -19.88
N MET A 17 22.40 -2.03 -20.08
CA MET A 17 21.55 -1.49 -19.02
C MET A 17 20.58 -2.54 -18.46
N LEU A 18 19.96 -3.35 -19.30
CA LEU A 18 19.08 -4.45 -18.86
C LEU A 18 19.84 -5.47 -18.02
N VAL A 19 21.02 -5.90 -18.47
CA VAL A 19 21.87 -6.84 -17.73
C VAL A 19 22.26 -6.27 -16.38
N PHE A 20 22.62 -4.98 -16.33
CA PHE A 20 22.92 -4.30 -15.07
C PHE A 20 21.71 -4.24 -14.12
N LEU A 21 20.53 -3.82 -14.62
CA LEU A 21 19.30 -3.82 -13.83
C LEU A 21 18.96 -5.22 -13.31
N ALA A 22 19.08 -6.24 -14.17
CA ALA A 22 18.83 -7.63 -13.78
C ALA A 22 19.85 -8.11 -12.74
N ALA A 23 21.13 -7.77 -12.88
CA ALA A 23 22.17 -8.13 -11.93
C ALA A 23 21.93 -7.53 -10.54
N GLU A 24 21.39 -6.31 -10.45
CA GLU A 24 21.02 -5.70 -9.17
C GLU A 24 19.76 -6.33 -8.55
N VAL A 25 18.85 -6.85 -9.37
CA VAL A 25 17.55 -7.39 -8.95
C VAL A 25 17.62 -8.87 -8.55
N VAL A 26 18.38 -9.71 -9.26
CA VAL A 26 18.47 -11.15 -9.01
C VAL A 26 18.78 -11.50 -7.54
N PRO A 27 19.71 -10.80 -6.85
CA PRO A 27 20.00 -11.06 -5.43
C PRO A 27 18.79 -10.95 -4.50
N LEU A 28 17.78 -10.13 -4.82
CA LEU A 28 16.55 -10.02 -4.02
C LEU A 28 15.86 -11.37 -3.83
N PHE A 29 15.91 -12.24 -4.83
CA PHE A 29 15.22 -13.53 -4.82
C PHE A 29 16.11 -14.69 -4.37
N GLY A 30 17.41 -14.43 -4.14
CA GLY A 30 18.33 -15.43 -3.63
C GLY A 30 18.02 -15.83 -2.19
N ARG A 31 18.28 -17.10 -1.85
CA ARG A 31 18.31 -17.56 -0.45
C ARG A 31 19.55 -17.02 0.26
N GLY A 32 19.45 -16.90 1.58
CA GLY A 32 20.58 -16.58 2.43
C GLY A 32 21.65 -17.66 2.36
N GLU A 33 22.86 -17.29 2.73
CA GLU A 33 24.01 -18.20 2.78
C GLU A 33 24.41 -18.45 4.23
N VAL A 34 24.85 -19.67 4.51
CA VAL A 34 25.27 -20.07 5.84
C VAL A 34 26.53 -20.92 5.76
N THR A 35 27.50 -20.62 6.61
CA THR A 35 28.76 -21.34 6.70
C THR A 35 29.02 -21.78 8.14
N PRO A 36 29.39 -23.05 8.40
CA PRO A 36 29.77 -23.49 9.74
C PRO A 36 30.94 -22.66 10.27
N ARG A 37 30.80 -22.16 11.51
CA ARG A 37 31.80 -21.33 12.17
C ARG A 37 32.50 -22.10 13.29
N ALA A 38 31.73 -22.71 14.19
CA ALA A 38 32.25 -23.44 15.34
C ALA A 38 31.26 -24.50 15.82
N GLU A 39 31.80 -25.56 16.42
CA GLU A 39 31.03 -26.54 17.16
C GLU A 39 31.81 -26.93 18.42
N GLY A 40 31.08 -27.29 19.47
CA GLY A 40 31.71 -27.61 20.74
C GLY A 40 30.72 -28.13 21.76
N ARG A 41 31.19 -28.25 23.01
CA ARG A 41 30.38 -28.69 24.14
C ARG A 41 30.69 -27.85 25.36
N ALA A 42 29.65 -27.32 26.00
CA ALA A 42 29.74 -26.57 27.24
C ALA A 42 29.19 -27.38 28.41
N GLU A 43 29.76 -27.19 29.60
CA GLU A 43 29.25 -27.77 30.84
C GLU A 43 28.11 -26.91 31.39
N LEU A 44 26.87 -27.24 31.04
CA LEU A 44 25.70 -26.50 31.51
C LEU A 44 25.31 -26.88 32.95
N GLY A 45 25.31 -28.17 33.29
CA GLY A 45 24.97 -28.64 34.63
C GLY A 45 23.49 -28.49 35.02
N GLY A 46 22.57 -28.40 34.05
CA GLY A 46 21.12 -28.31 34.26
C GLY A 46 20.33 -28.27 32.96
N VAL A 47 19.00 -28.20 33.05
CA VAL A 47 18.10 -28.13 31.88
C VAL A 47 18.05 -26.69 31.35
N PRO A 48 18.39 -26.44 30.07
CA PRO A 48 18.29 -25.11 29.45
C PRO A 48 16.84 -24.66 29.31
N VAL A 49 16.59 -23.38 29.56
CA VAL A 49 15.26 -22.78 29.51
C VAL A 49 15.17 -21.73 28.40
N PHE A 50 16.07 -20.76 28.43
CA PHE A 50 16.28 -19.78 27.36
C PHE A 50 17.74 -19.38 27.33
N GLY A 51 18.16 -18.72 26.25
CA GLY A 51 19.53 -18.23 26.12
C GLY A 51 19.60 -17.05 25.19
N LEU A 52 20.77 -16.41 25.20
CA LEU A 52 21.12 -15.28 24.36
C LEU A 52 22.58 -15.39 23.93
N THR A 53 22.88 -14.75 22.81
CA THR A 53 24.20 -14.68 22.20
C THR A 53 24.66 -13.23 22.09
N ASP A 54 25.96 -12.98 22.18
CA ASP A 54 26.48 -11.62 22.03
C ASP A 54 26.56 -11.18 20.55
N GLU A 55 26.62 -9.88 20.32
CA GLU A 55 26.66 -9.25 18.99
C GLU A 55 27.90 -9.61 18.15
N TYR A 56 28.92 -10.24 18.74
CA TYR A 56 30.16 -10.59 18.07
C TYR A 56 30.41 -12.10 18.02
N ILE A 57 29.43 -12.93 18.37
CA ILE A 57 29.50 -14.39 18.27
C ILE A 57 30.74 -14.93 19.00
N GLY A 58 30.94 -14.49 20.23
CA GLY A 58 32.02 -14.91 21.12
C GLY A 58 31.53 -15.62 22.38
N LEU A 59 30.37 -15.25 22.91
CA LEU A 59 29.79 -15.78 24.14
C LEU A 59 28.33 -16.17 23.90
N ALA A 60 27.92 -17.21 24.61
CA ALA A 60 26.52 -17.52 24.82
C ALA A 60 26.25 -17.65 26.32
N THR A 61 25.09 -17.14 26.73
CA THR A 61 24.59 -17.28 28.10
C THR A 61 23.30 -18.08 28.05
N VAL A 62 23.29 -19.18 28.79
CA VAL A 62 22.13 -20.08 28.93
C VAL A 62 21.61 -19.99 30.35
N VAL A 63 20.31 -19.75 30.47
CA VAL A 63 19.61 -19.76 31.76
C VAL A 63 19.00 -21.14 31.97
N LEU A 64 19.26 -21.73 33.13
CA LEU A 64 18.83 -23.06 33.52
C LEU A 64 17.55 -23.01 34.36
N GLY A 65 16.84 -24.13 34.45
CA GLY A 65 15.63 -24.27 35.27
C GLY A 65 15.86 -23.98 36.76
N THR A 66 17.09 -24.13 37.24
CA THR A 66 17.49 -23.79 38.61
C THR A 66 17.60 -22.28 38.87
N GLY A 67 17.45 -21.44 37.84
CA GLY A 67 17.63 -19.98 37.93
C GLY A 67 19.09 -19.53 37.87
N GLU A 68 20.01 -20.38 37.42
CA GLU A 68 21.41 -20.02 37.16
C GLU A 68 21.63 -19.66 35.69
N ALA A 69 22.40 -18.60 35.45
CA ALA A 69 22.90 -18.20 34.14
C ALA A 69 24.34 -18.66 33.98
N VAL A 70 24.58 -19.54 33.01
CA VAL A 70 25.91 -20.06 32.64
C VAL A 70 26.36 -19.39 31.36
N THR A 71 27.49 -18.69 31.41
CA THR A 71 28.11 -18.07 30.23
C THR A 71 29.33 -18.88 29.82
N PHE A 72 29.42 -19.19 28.54
CA PHE A 72 30.55 -19.92 27.96
C PHE A 72 30.98 -19.30 26.63
N SER A 73 32.22 -19.57 26.27
CA SER A 73 32.81 -19.15 25.00
C SER A 73 32.33 -20.04 23.86
N LEU A 74 31.86 -19.42 22.78
CA LEU A 74 31.44 -20.11 21.56
C LEU A 74 32.61 -20.61 20.71
N ALA A 75 33.86 -20.26 21.05
CA ALA A 75 35.05 -20.72 20.33
C ALA A 75 35.52 -22.10 20.80
N ASP A 76 35.41 -22.39 22.09
CA ASP A 76 35.99 -23.56 22.74
C ASP A 76 35.05 -24.25 23.75
N GLY A 77 33.87 -23.68 24.02
CA GLY A 77 32.90 -24.21 24.99
C GLY A 77 33.27 -23.99 26.45
N VAL A 78 34.37 -23.28 26.74
CA VAL A 78 34.84 -23.09 28.11
C VAL A 78 33.92 -22.12 28.85
N GLN A 79 33.49 -22.52 30.04
CA GLN A 79 32.67 -21.67 30.91
C GLN A 79 33.48 -20.45 31.40
N THR A 80 32.97 -19.26 31.14
CA THR A 80 33.61 -17.99 31.53
C THR A 80 33.00 -17.40 32.79
N ASP A 81 31.70 -17.61 33.01
CA ASP A 81 30.95 -17.08 34.16
C ASP A 81 29.77 -17.99 34.53
N ARG A 82 29.39 -18.00 35.80
CA ARG A 82 28.18 -18.66 36.30
C ARG A 82 27.61 -17.84 37.44
N ARG A 83 26.40 -17.32 37.25
CA ARG A 83 25.73 -16.47 38.22
C ARG A 83 24.33 -16.98 38.50
N ARG A 84 23.94 -16.93 39.77
CA ARG A 84 22.55 -17.19 40.17
C ARG A 84 21.72 -15.92 39.95
N LEU A 85 20.60 -16.06 39.24
CA LEU A 85 19.66 -14.96 38.99
C LEU A 85 18.63 -14.82 40.11
N CYS A 86 18.25 -15.94 40.73
CA CYS A 86 17.27 -16.01 41.80
C CYS A 86 17.89 -15.92 43.21
N PRO A 87 17.09 -15.62 44.25
CA PRO A 87 17.52 -15.72 45.65
C PRO A 87 17.97 -17.13 46.05
N GLU A 88 18.78 -17.23 47.10
CA GLU A 88 19.21 -18.53 47.64
C GLU A 88 18.01 -19.40 48.08
N GLY A 89 18.03 -20.68 47.69
CA GLY A 89 17.02 -21.66 48.07
C GLY A 89 15.67 -21.56 47.34
N VAL A 90 15.53 -20.67 46.34
CA VAL A 90 14.28 -20.49 45.58
C VAL A 90 14.51 -20.73 44.09
N GLU A 91 13.71 -21.60 43.48
CA GLU A 91 13.74 -21.90 42.05
C GLU A 91 12.60 -21.20 41.31
N PRO A 92 12.83 -20.71 40.07
CA PRO A 92 11.78 -20.10 39.26
C PRO A 92 10.79 -21.15 38.74
N THR A 93 9.51 -20.85 38.85
CA THR A 93 8.41 -21.65 38.29
C THR A 93 7.95 -21.13 36.92
N ALA A 94 8.20 -19.86 36.62
CA ALA A 94 7.88 -19.22 35.35
C ALA A 94 8.94 -18.17 34.98
N TRP A 95 9.08 -17.88 33.69
CA TRP A 95 10.07 -16.93 33.18
C TRP A 95 9.58 -16.19 31.93
N SER A 96 10.16 -15.02 31.71
CA SER A 96 10.00 -14.22 30.50
C SER A 96 11.36 -13.64 30.12
N PHE A 97 11.66 -13.64 28.82
CA PHE A 97 12.84 -13.00 28.27
C PHE A 97 12.52 -12.31 26.95
N SER A 98 12.81 -11.01 26.91
CA SER A 98 12.72 -10.18 25.72
C SER A 98 14.12 -9.93 25.18
N ARG A 99 14.38 -10.45 23.98
CA ARG A 99 15.72 -10.49 23.38
C ARG A 99 16.28 -9.10 23.04
N GLY A 100 15.45 -8.19 22.53
CA GLY A 100 15.90 -6.91 22.00
C GLY A 100 16.33 -5.90 23.07
N ASP A 101 15.64 -5.85 24.20
CA ASP A 101 15.95 -4.96 25.33
C ASP A 101 16.73 -5.67 26.46
N GLY A 102 16.81 -7.00 26.40
CA GLY A 102 17.39 -7.85 27.44
C GLY A 102 16.51 -7.95 28.68
N ALA A 103 15.24 -7.55 28.61
CA ALA A 103 14.34 -7.57 29.77
C ALA A 103 14.04 -9.01 30.19
N VAL A 104 14.26 -9.33 31.47
CA VAL A 104 14.01 -10.66 32.04
C VAL A 104 13.11 -10.54 33.26
N ALA A 105 12.21 -11.51 33.43
CA ALA A 105 11.43 -11.66 34.65
C ALA A 105 11.31 -13.14 35.05
N LEU A 106 11.36 -13.40 36.35
CA LEU A 106 11.26 -14.72 36.96
C LEU A 106 10.11 -14.72 37.97
N GLY A 107 9.26 -15.73 37.94
CA GLY A 107 8.17 -15.96 38.88
C GLY A 107 8.48 -17.16 39.77
N TYR A 108 7.96 -17.15 41.00
CA TYR A 108 8.25 -18.17 42.01
C TYR A 108 7.01 -18.86 42.56
N ALA A 109 7.23 -19.99 43.23
CA ALA A 109 6.19 -20.78 43.88
C ALA A 109 5.46 -20.02 45.01
N ASP A 110 6.10 -19.02 45.62
CA ASP A 110 5.49 -18.18 46.66
C ASP A 110 4.71 -16.98 46.12
N GLY A 111 4.58 -16.86 44.79
CA GLY A 111 3.84 -15.79 44.15
C GLY A 111 4.61 -14.48 43.95
N ARG A 112 5.90 -14.42 44.36
CA ARG A 112 6.76 -13.26 44.06
C ARG A 112 7.25 -13.29 42.61
N VAL A 113 7.57 -12.10 42.11
CA VAL A 113 8.18 -11.91 40.79
C VAL A 113 9.43 -11.05 40.92
N GLN A 114 10.47 -11.43 40.20
CA GLN A 114 11.74 -10.72 40.13
C GLN A 114 11.96 -10.23 38.70
N THR A 115 12.12 -8.92 38.51
CA THR A 115 12.45 -8.33 37.21
C THR A 115 13.94 -7.98 37.14
N GLY A 116 14.51 -8.01 35.95
CA GLY A 116 15.89 -7.65 35.72
C GLY A 116 16.21 -7.35 34.26
N ARG A 117 17.51 -7.28 33.99
CA ARG A 117 18.06 -7.18 32.64
C ARG A 117 19.20 -8.17 32.50
N LEU A 118 19.19 -8.90 31.39
CA LEU A 118 20.23 -9.82 30.97
C LEU A 118 20.68 -9.43 29.56
N ALA A 119 21.90 -8.94 29.44
CA ALA A 119 22.45 -8.41 28.19
C ALA A 119 23.97 -8.63 28.11
N TYR A 120 24.58 -8.20 27.01
CA TYR A 120 26.03 -8.05 26.91
C TYR A 120 26.40 -6.57 26.83
N GLU A 121 27.46 -6.21 27.54
CA GLU A 121 28.07 -4.88 27.44
C GLU A 121 29.35 -4.97 26.64
N ALA A 122 29.51 -4.05 25.69
CA ALA A 122 30.71 -3.89 24.89
C ALA A 122 31.35 -2.54 25.19
N GLU A 123 32.60 -2.54 25.65
CA GLU A 123 33.37 -1.33 25.95
C GLU A 123 34.69 -1.32 25.16
N PHE A 124 35.11 -0.14 24.70
CA PHE A 124 36.43 0.04 24.11
C PHE A 124 37.44 0.42 25.19
N LEU A 125 38.50 -0.36 25.28
CA LEU A 125 39.56 -0.21 26.26
C LEU A 125 40.77 0.50 25.65
N ARG A 126 41.44 1.29 26.49
CA ARG A 126 42.77 1.80 26.19
C ARG A 126 43.81 0.70 26.38
N ALA A 127 44.95 0.82 25.69
CA ALA A 127 46.01 -0.19 25.78
C ALA A 127 46.52 -0.40 27.21
N GLU A 128 46.47 0.63 28.06
CA GLU A 128 46.89 0.52 29.47
C GLU A 128 45.93 -0.33 30.32
N GLU A 129 44.64 -0.39 29.94
CA GLU A 129 43.58 -1.11 30.66
C GLU A 129 43.54 -2.61 30.31
N VAL A 130 44.23 -3.01 29.23
CA VAL A 130 44.33 -4.41 28.80
C VAL A 130 45.50 -5.09 29.52
N PRO A 131 45.31 -6.32 30.06
CA PRO A 131 46.39 -7.11 30.64
C PRO A 131 47.57 -7.29 29.68
N VAL A 132 48.80 -7.27 30.20
CA VAL A 132 50.05 -7.23 29.39
C VAL A 132 50.13 -8.42 28.41
N ASP A 133 49.67 -9.60 28.84
CA ASP A 133 49.59 -10.83 28.06
C ASP A 133 48.60 -10.80 26.89
N LEU A 134 47.65 -9.86 26.90
CA LEU A 134 46.62 -9.69 25.87
C LEU A 134 46.88 -8.49 24.94
N ARG A 135 47.90 -7.67 25.22
CA ARG A 135 48.25 -6.48 24.39
C ARG A 135 48.83 -6.85 23.03
N ASP A 136 49.45 -8.03 22.93
CA ASP A 136 50.09 -8.52 21.71
C ASP A 136 49.15 -9.38 20.84
N LEU A 137 47.85 -9.40 21.14
CA LEU A 137 46.85 -10.10 20.32
C LEU A 137 46.93 -9.63 18.85
N PRO A 138 46.86 -10.53 17.86
CA PRO A 138 46.72 -10.13 16.46
C PRO A 138 45.38 -9.42 16.26
N ILE A 139 45.24 -8.64 15.19
CA ILE A 139 43.93 -8.06 14.81
C ILE A 139 42.94 -9.22 14.55
N GLY A 140 41.77 -9.15 15.16
CA GLY A 140 40.75 -10.22 15.22
C GLY A 140 41.01 -11.28 16.29
N GLY A 141 42.18 -11.25 16.95
CA GLY A 141 42.52 -12.14 18.05
C GLY A 141 41.69 -11.84 19.29
N ARG A 142 41.25 -12.91 19.97
CA ARG A 142 40.48 -12.86 21.21
C ARG A 142 41.26 -13.48 22.36
N GLY A 143 41.11 -12.90 23.55
CA GLY A 143 41.64 -13.45 24.80
C GLY A 143 40.61 -13.34 25.91
N ARG A 144 40.70 -14.24 26.90
CA ARG A 144 39.78 -14.24 28.05
C ARG A 144 40.00 -12.98 28.90
N PHE A 145 38.92 -12.31 29.28
CA PHE A 145 39.00 -11.09 30.07
C PHE A 145 37.83 -10.98 31.05
N GLY A 146 38.09 -11.28 32.32
CA GLY A 146 37.06 -11.39 33.36
C GLY A 146 36.04 -12.49 33.05
N ALA A 147 34.75 -12.14 33.14
CA ALA A 147 33.61 -13.00 32.81
C ALA A 147 33.36 -13.15 31.29
N GLY A 148 34.09 -12.42 30.45
CA GLY A 148 33.94 -12.45 29.00
C GLY A 148 35.27 -12.48 28.26
N PHE A 149 35.40 -11.73 27.17
CA PHE A 149 36.61 -11.68 26.35
C PHE A 149 36.98 -10.26 25.95
N VAL A 150 38.25 -10.08 25.57
CA VAL A 150 38.75 -8.89 24.87
C VAL A 150 39.18 -9.29 23.46
N GLU A 151 38.84 -8.47 22.48
CA GLU A 151 39.19 -8.64 21.07
C GLU A 151 39.95 -7.41 20.57
N ARG A 152 41.02 -7.62 19.81
CA ARG A 152 41.70 -6.53 19.11
C ARG A 152 41.01 -6.26 17.78
N VAL A 153 40.29 -5.15 17.65
CA VAL A 153 39.48 -4.84 16.46
C VAL A 153 40.31 -4.23 15.31
N PRO A 154 39.80 -4.27 14.07
CA PRO A 154 40.38 -3.51 12.95
C PRO A 154 40.50 -2.02 13.32
N GLY A 155 41.72 -1.48 13.24
CA GLY A 155 42.05 -0.14 13.77
C GLY A 155 42.93 -0.15 15.03
N GLY A 156 43.22 -1.33 15.59
CA GLY A 156 44.22 -1.52 16.64
C GLY A 156 43.74 -1.26 18.07
N GLN A 157 42.46 -0.90 18.25
CA GLN A 157 41.80 -0.75 19.55
C GLN A 157 41.41 -2.12 20.14
N PHE A 158 41.12 -2.15 21.44
CA PHE A 158 40.63 -3.34 22.14
C PHE A 158 39.18 -3.15 22.52
N ARG A 159 38.33 -4.15 22.24
CA ARG A 159 36.93 -4.19 22.65
C ARG A 159 36.74 -5.33 23.64
N ALA A 160 36.31 -5.02 24.85
CA ALA A 160 35.88 -6.03 25.82
C ALA A 160 34.37 -6.25 25.73
N VAL A 161 33.96 -7.51 25.75
CA VAL A 161 32.56 -7.93 25.77
C VAL A 161 32.35 -8.80 27.00
N ARG A 162 31.37 -8.46 27.84
CA ARG A 162 31.07 -9.22 29.07
C ARG A 162 29.57 -9.36 29.28
N PRO A 163 29.11 -10.46 29.91
CA PRO A 163 27.72 -10.56 30.32
C PRO A 163 27.40 -9.52 31.40
N SER A 164 26.29 -8.81 31.20
CA SER A 164 25.71 -7.87 32.15
C SER A 164 24.41 -8.44 32.69
N VAL A 165 24.37 -8.62 34.01
CA VAL A 165 23.25 -9.25 34.72
C VAL A 165 22.84 -8.32 35.85
N GLU A 166 21.66 -7.74 35.71
CA GLU A 166 21.08 -6.84 36.70
C GLU A 166 19.73 -7.42 37.16
N MET A 167 19.71 -8.05 38.32
CA MET A 167 18.47 -8.56 38.93
C MET A 167 18.04 -7.64 40.07
N ARG A 168 16.75 -7.32 40.13
CA ARG A 168 16.17 -6.53 41.24
C ARG A 168 15.72 -7.46 42.37
N ASP A 169 15.36 -6.91 43.51
CA ASP A 169 14.79 -7.70 44.60
C ASP A 169 13.41 -8.27 44.20
N PRO A 170 13.08 -9.52 44.55
CA PRO A 170 11.75 -10.08 44.31
C PRO A 170 10.66 -9.30 45.03
N VAL A 171 9.56 -9.02 44.33
CA VAL A 171 8.41 -8.29 44.87
C VAL A 171 7.16 -9.16 44.79
N ALA A 172 6.34 -9.14 45.84
CA ALA A 172 5.04 -9.80 45.82
C ALA A 172 4.06 -8.99 44.97
N ILE A 173 3.36 -9.66 44.05
CA ILE A 173 2.28 -9.03 43.29
C ILE A 173 1.05 -8.93 44.20
N GLU A 174 0.41 -7.77 44.21
CA GLU A 174 -0.81 -7.51 44.96
C GLU A 174 -1.98 -8.30 44.34
N ASN A 175 -2.77 -8.99 45.18
CA ASN A 175 -3.89 -9.86 44.82
C ASN A 175 -3.50 -11.23 44.20
N GLY A 176 -4.12 -12.30 44.71
CA GLY A 176 -3.89 -13.70 44.33
C GLY A 176 -3.00 -14.49 45.30
N SER A 177 -3.10 -15.81 45.24
CA SER A 177 -2.35 -16.78 46.04
C SER A 177 -1.80 -17.91 45.17
N GLY A 178 -0.79 -18.64 45.62
CA GLY A 178 -0.19 -19.73 44.86
C GLY A 178 0.93 -19.31 43.89
N ALA A 179 1.46 -20.32 43.20
CA ALA A 179 2.66 -20.22 42.37
C ALA A 179 2.41 -19.42 41.09
N VAL A 180 3.41 -18.64 40.65
CA VAL A 180 3.38 -18.02 39.32
C VAL A 180 3.68 -19.09 38.27
N VAL A 181 2.72 -19.37 37.38
CA VAL A 181 2.82 -20.46 36.39
C VAL A 181 3.18 -19.96 34.99
N ALA A 182 2.82 -18.71 34.67
CA ALA A 182 3.18 -18.06 33.42
C ALA A 182 3.30 -16.55 33.63
N LEU A 183 4.23 -15.90 32.94
CA LEU A 183 4.40 -14.45 32.99
C LEU A 183 5.01 -13.91 31.69
N ASP A 184 4.77 -12.64 31.39
CA ASP A 184 5.50 -11.90 30.35
C ASP A 184 5.89 -10.53 30.90
N TYR A 185 7.05 -10.05 30.46
CA TYR A 185 7.60 -8.76 30.86
C TYR A 185 8.17 -8.02 29.65
N ARG A 186 7.66 -6.81 29.40
CA ARG A 186 8.02 -5.99 28.24
C ARG A 186 8.46 -4.60 28.69
N VAL A 187 9.53 -4.11 28.08
CA VAL A 187 10.02 -2.74 28.28
C VAL A 187 9.84 -1.98 26.98
N SER A 188 9.16 -0.85 27.05
CA SER A 188 9.09 0.13 25.96
C SER A 188 9.82 1.41 26.38
N SER A 189 10.01 2.34 25.44
CA SER A 189 10.56 3.66 25.72
C SER A 189 9.72 4.49 26.69
N SER A 190 8.42 4.19 26.82
CA SER A 190 7.46 4.99 27.60
C SER A 190 7.00 4.32 28.90
N ALA A 191 6.99 2.99 28.96
CA ALA A 191 6.46 2.21 30.07
C ALA A 191 7.05 0.79 30.14
N GLN A 192 7.03 0.20 31.34
CA GLN A 192 7.37 -1.19 31.59
C GLN A 192 6.13 -1.93 32.08
N TRP A 193 5.85 -3.07 31.46
CA TRP A 193 4.61 -3.79 31.69
C TRP A 193 4.90 -5.24 32.04
N LEU A 194 4.14 -5.78 32.99
CA LEU A 194 4.26 -7.16 33.43
C LEU A 194 2.87 -7.78 33.58
N VAL A 195 2.72 -8.99 33.08
CA VAL A 195 1.55 -9.83 33.38
C VAL A 195 2.03 -11.11 34.03
N ALA A 196 1.36 -11.52 35.11
CA ALA A 196 1.64 -12.78 35.80
C ALA A 196 0.33 -13.54 36.00
N THR A 197 0.38 -14.83 35.74
CA THR A 197 -0.73 -15.79 35.90
C THR A 197 -0.35 -16.76 37.01
N ARG A 198 -1.29 -17.05 37.91
CA ARG A 198 -1.11 -17.95 39.06
C ARG A 198 -1.89 -19.23 38.92
N GLU A 199 -1.47 -20.25 39.67
CA GLU A 199 -2.12 -21.56 39.78
C GLU A 199 -3.55 -21.50 40.35
N ASP A 200 -3.89 -20.46 41.13
CA ASP A 200 -5.27 -20.27 41.62
C ASP A 200 -6.22 -19.69 40.55
N GLY A 201 -5.76 -19.54 39.30
CA GLY A 201 -6.51 -18.91 38.21
C GLY A 201 -6.61 -17.39 38.34
N SER A 202 -5.85 -16.74 39.23
CA SER A 202 -5.75 -15.27 39.24
C SER A 202 -4.68 -14.78 38.27
N ALA A 203 -4.95 -13.66 37.60
CA ALA A 203 -3.97 -12.97 36.77
C ALA A 203 -3.90 -11.49 37.15
N ALA A 204 -2.69 -10.93 37.12
CA ALA A 204 -2.46 -9.54 37.45
C ALA A 204 -1.71 -8.86 36.31
N PHE A 205 -2.34 -7.84 35.73
CA PHE A 205 -1.68 -6.91 34.81
C PHE A 205 -1.09 -5.77 35.62
N ASN A 206 0.21 -5.50 35.45
CA ASN A 206 0.93 -4.55 36.29
C ASN A 206 1.68 -3.53 35.43
N LEU A 207 1.51 -2.25 35.77
CA LEU A 207 2.41 -1.19 35.32
C LEU A 207 3.60 -1.11 36.28
N VAL A 208 4.81 -1.29 35.75
CA VAL A 208 6.06 -1.30 36.51
C VAL A 208 6.67 0.10 36.47
N ARG A 209 6.76 0.78 37.62
CA ARG A 209 7.43 2.08 37.75
C ARG A 209 8.69 1.95 38.59
N ILE A 210 9.79 2.44 38.05
CA ILE A 210 11.06 2.53 38.78
C ILE A 210 11.13 3.91 39.43
N ILE A 211 11.21 3.94 40.76
CA ILE A 211 11.31 5.17 41.55
C ILE A 211 12.74 5.30 42.03
N THR A 212 13.43 6.33 41.52
CA THR A 212 14.76 6.73 42.00
C THR A 212 14.59 7.85 43.03
N PRO A 213 14.96 7.65 44.31
CA PRO A 213 14.89 8.71 45.31
C PRO A 213 15.81 9.88 44.95
N LEU A 214 15.33 11.12 45.10
CA LEU A 214 16.09 12.36 44.82
C LEU A 214 17.41 12.50 45.61
N GLY A 215 17.57 11.73 46.70
CA GLY A 215 18.79 11.71 47.55
C GLY A 215 19.77 10.56 47.25
N GLY A 216 19.69 9.89 46.10
CA GLY A 216 20.65 8.84 45.71
C GLY A 216 20.47 7.49 46.42
N GLY A 217 19.30 7.22 47.00
CA GLY A 217 18.97 5.93 47.61
C GLY A 217 18.76 4.80 46.60
N LYS A 218 18.68 3.54 47.08
CA LYS A 218 18.38 2.37 46.24
C LYS A 218 17.07 2.57 45.47
N GLN A 219 17.10 2.31 44.16
CA GLN A 219 15.91 2.33 43.30
C GLN A 219 14.87 1.33 43.83
N ARG A 220 13.60 1.74 43.85
CA ARG A 220 12.48 0.87 44.24
C ARG A 220 11.55 0.64 43.05
N VAL A 221 11.14 -0.60 42.85
CA VAL A 221 10.13 -0.95 41.87
C VAL A 221 8.76 -0.87 42.52
N ARG A 222 7.84 -0.11 41.92
CA ARG A 222 6.44 -0.08 42.31
C ARG A 222 5.61 -0.72 41.21
N PHE A 223 4.93 -1.81 41.53
CA PHE A 223 3.90 -2.39 40.70
C PHE A 223 2.59 -1.67 41.00
N SER A 224 1.95 -1.12 39.97
CA SER A 224 0.55 -0.71 40.07
C SER A 224 -0.26 -1.89 39.54
N SER A 225 -0.88 -2.64 40.44
CA SER A 225 -1.55 -3.88 40.10
C SER A 225 -3.00 -3.66 39.71
N TYR A 226 -3.37 -4.22 38.57
CA TYR A 226 -4.72 -4.21 38.03
C TYR A 226 -5.16 -5.67 37.88
N PRO A 227 -5.78 -6.25 38.93
CA PRO A 227 -6.19 -7.65 38.89
C PRO A 227 -7.32 -7.83 37.88
N PHE A 228 -7.30 -8.96 37.17
CA PHE A 228 -8.42 -9.40 36.37
C PHE A 228 -8.62 -10.90 36.57
N THR A 229 -9.87 -11.34 36.55
CA THR A 229 -10.19 -12.75 36.67
C THR A 229 -9.86 -13.45 35.36
N LEU A 230 -8.97 -14.44 35.41
CA LEU A 230 -8.74 -15.34 34.28
C LEU A 230 -10.00 -16.20 34.12
N ALA A 231 -10.72 -16.04 33.02
CA ALA A 231 -11.79 -16.97 32.71
C ALA A 231 -11.17 -18.17 31.99
N LEU A 232 -10.83 -19.20 32.77
CA LEU A 232 -10.35 -20.47 32.23
C LEU A 232 -11.40 -21.05 31.25
N PRO A 233 -11.11 -21.06 29.94
CA PRO A 233 -12.10 -21.41 28.94
C PRO A 233 -12.34 -22.92 28.97
N ASP A 234 -13.61 -23.34 28.95
CA ASP A 234 -14.05 -24.75 28.96
C ASP A 234 -13.47 -25.61 30.12
N GLY A 235 -13.11 -25.00 31.25
CA GLY A 235 -12.51 -25.73 32.39
C GLY A 235 -11.07 -26.23 32.14
N ARG A 236 -10.34 -25.61 31.21
CA ARG A 236 -8.90 -25.86 31.00
C ARG A 236 -8.07 -25.47 32.22
N ASP A 237 -6.90 -26.11 32.36
CA ASP A 237 -5.82 -25.68 33.26
C ASP A 237 -5.24 -24.32 32.84
N GLU A 238 -4.22 -23.81 33.53
CA GLU A 238 -3.61 -22.51 33.21
C GLU A 238 -2.91 -22.50 31.84
N PRO A 239 -2.83 -21.34 31.18
CA PRO A 239 -2.11 -21.24 29.91
C PRO A 239 -0.63 -21.53 30.09
N ARG A 240 -0.04 -22.25 29.13
CA ARG A 240 1.41 -22.51 29.12
C ARG A 240 2.22 -21.27 28.74
N TRP A 241 1.66 -20.43 27.87
CA TRP A 241 2.29 -19.18 27.46
C TRP A 241 1.35 -18.01 27.66
N THR A 242 1.87 -16.98 28.31
CA THR A 242 1.25 -15.66 28.41
C THR A 242 2.19 -14.68 27.74
N PHE A 243 1.66 -13.84 26.86
CA PHE A 243 2.40 -12.79 26.17
C PHE A 243 1.70 -11.45 26.31
N LEU A 244 2.50 -10.39 26.29
CA LEU A 244 2.06 -9.02 26.31
C LEU A 244 2.55 -8.30 25.07
N THR A 245 1.70 -7.45 24.49
CA THR A 245 2.17 -6.55 23.44
C THR A 245 3.11 -5.48 24.00
N GLY A 246 4.04 -4.99 23.19
CA GLY A 246 5.06 -4.03 23.64
C GLY A 246 4.49 -2.71 24.17
N ASP A 247 3.30 -2.34 23.71
CA ASP A 247 2.55 -1.17 24.17
C ASP A 247 1.65 -1.44 25.40
N GLY A 248 1.57 -2.69 25.86
CA GLY A 248 0.72 -3.12 26.98
C GLY A 248 -0.78 -3.12 26.68
N SER A 249 -1.18 -2.97 25.40
CA SER A 249 -2.60 -2.90 25.01
C SER A 249 -3.32 -4.24 25.05
N HIS A 250 -2.60 -5.35 24.89
CA HIS A 250 -3.20 -6.69 24.80
C HIS A 250 -2.39 -7.72 25.59
N VAL A 251 -3.10 -8.63 26.26
CA VAL A 251 -2.54 -9.87 26.84
C VAL A 251 -3.04 -11.04 25.99
N LEU A 252 -2.12 -11.89 25.54
CA LEU A 252 -2.40 -13.09 24.77
C LEU A 252 -2.07 -14.31 25.63
N MET A 253 -3.03 -15.22 25.79
CA MET A 253 -2.85 -16.46 26.54
C MET A 253 -3.04 -17.63 25.59
N LEU A 254 -2.07 -18.54 25.57
CA LEU A 254 -1.99 -19.64 24.62
C LEU A 254 -1.83 -20.97 25.34
N TRP A 255 -2.71 -21.90 25.01
CA TRP A 255 -2.71 -23.26 25.52
C TRP A 255 -2.02 -24.22 24.54
N PRO A 256 -1.44 -25.33 25.05
CA PRO A 256 -0.81 -26.34 24.20
C PRO A 256 -1.76 -26.98 23.19
N ASP A 257 -3.08 -26.98 23.42
CA ASP A 257 -4.10 -27.51 22.52
C ASP A 257 -4.42 -26.58 21.33
N GLY A 258 -3.72 -25.45 21.20
CA GLY A 258 -3.93 -24.48 20.13
C GLY A 258 -5.06 -23.48 20.41
N PHE A 259 -5.62 -23.46 21.61
CA PHE A 259 -6.56 -22.40 22.01
C PHE A 259 -5.79 -21.14 22.41
N CYS A 260 -6.16 -20.00 21.84
CA CYS A 260 -5.62 -18.69 22.19
C CYS A 260 -6.75 -17.75 22.61
N GLN A 261 -6.58 -17.08 23.74
CA GLN A 261 -7.51 -16.08 24.26
C GLN A 261 -6.81 -14.73 24.38
N ARG A 262 -7.46 -13.69 23.88
CA ARG A 262 -6.98 -12.32 23.97
C ARG A 262 -7.76 -11.54 25.01
N TYR A 263 -7.04 -10.83 25.85
CA TYR A 263 -7.58 -9.80 26.74
C TYR A 263 -7.19 -8.42 26.21
N ALA A 264 -8.17 -7.54 26.04
CA ALA A 264 -7.93 -6.14 25.74
C ALA A 264 -7.71 -5.37 27.05
N VAL A 265 -6.61 -4.63 27.12
CA VAL A 265 -6.27 -3.74 28.24
C VAL A 265 -6.75 -2.34 27.87
N LEU A 266 -7.75 -1.86 28.61
CA LEU A 266 -8.34 -0.55 28.43
C LEU A 266 -8.02 0.35 29.63
N ARG A 267 -7.91 1.65 29.37
CA ARG A 267 -7.73 2.65 30.40
C ARG A 267 -9.09 3.30 30.70
N ASP A 268 -9.49 3.31 31.96
CA ASP A 268 -10.74 3.94 32.39
C ASP A 268 -10.61 5.47 32.52
N GLY A 269 -11.73 6.14 32.82
CA GLY A 269 -11.80 7.60 32.98
C GLY A 269 -11.04 8.14 34.20
N GLU A 270 -10.70 7.27 35.16
CA GLU A 270 -9.91 7.60 36.36
C GLU A 270 -8.41 7.33 36.16
N GLY A 271 -8.05 6.71 35.04
CA GLY A 271 -6.69 6.44 34.63
C GLY A 271 -6.15 5.07 35.03
N ASN A 272 -6.98 4.18 35.61
CA ASN A 272 -6.63 2.80 35.91
C ASN A 272 -6.75 1.93 34.65
N TYR A 273 -6.02 0.81 34.64
CA TYR A 273 -6.10 -0.17 33.57
C TYR A 273 -7.03 -1.31 33.96
N THR A 274 -7.80 -1.82 33.02
CA THR A 274 -8.65 -3.00 33.18
C THR A 274 -8.44 -3.93 32.00
N ALA A 275 -8.20 -5.21 32.27
CA ALA A 275 -8.09 -6.24 31.25
C ALA A 275 -9.40 -7.02 31.17
N SER A 276 -9.97 -7.13 29.97
CA SER A 276 -11.23 -7.84 29.73
C SER A 276 -11.08 -8.76 28.53
N ILE A 277 -11.78 -9.90 28.55
CA ILE A 277 -11.76 -10.85 27.44
C ILE A 277 -12.31 -10.13 26.21
N ALA A 278 -11.52 -10.16 25.14
CA ALA A 278 -11.90 -9.53 23.89
C ALA A 278 -12.37 -10.58 22.88
N ASP A 279 -11.52 -11.56 22.57
CA ASP A 279 -11.84 -12.62 21.63
C ASP A 279 -10.97 -13.87 21.86
N THR A 280 -11.29 -14.94 21.12
CA THR A 280 -10.59 -16.22 21.15
C THR A 280 -10.36 -16.72 19.74
N VAL A 281 -9.21 -17.35 19.51
CA VAL A 281 -8.83 -17.99 18.25
C VAL A 281 -8.42 -19.43 18.55
N SER A 282 -8.95 -20.38 17.79
CA SER A 282 -8.49 -21.77 17.81
C SER A 282 -7.60 -22.02 16.61
N ILE A 283 -6.36 -22.47 16.86
CA ILE A 283 -5.40 -22.80 15.81
C ILE A 283 -5.81 -24.13 15.17
N PRO A 284 -6.14 -24.16 13.86
CA PRO A 284 -6.53 -25.39 13.18
C PRO A 284 -5.31 -26.24 12.83
N THR A 285 -5.50 -27.55 12.75
CA THR A 285 -4.59 -28.51 12.09
C THR A 285 -4.59 -28.31 10.57
N SER A 286 -3.57 -28.84 9.88
CA SER A 286 -3.52 -28.86 8.42
C SER A 286 -4.74 -29.59 7.79
N ALA A 287 -5.33 -30.55 8.50
CA ALA A 287 -6.55 -31.25 8.09
C ALA A 287 -7.87 -30.48 8.38
N GLY A 288 -7.79 -29.27 8.95
CA GLY A 288 -8.89 -28.30 9.08
C GLY A 288 -9.96 -28.59 10.14
N ASN A 289 -10.12 -29.85 10.58
CA ASN A 289 -11.22 -30.24 11.49
C ASN A 289 -10.84 -30.28 12.98
N GLU A 290 -9.55 -30.40 13.30
CA GLU A 290 -9.05 -30.51 14.68
C GLU A 290 -8.13 -29.34 15.05
N ARG A 291 -7.90 -29.10 16.35
CA ARG A 291 -6.97 -28.07 16.81
C ARG A 291 -5.53 -28.57 16.79
N ALA A 292 -4.61 -27.74 16.31
CA ALA A 292 -3.20 -28.11 16.26
C ALA A 292 -2.53 -27.91 17.61
N ARG A 293 -1.66 -28.85 17.99
CA ARG A 293 -0.89 -28.74 19.22
C ARG A 293 0.27 -27.76 19.04
N VAL A 294 0.33 -26.75 19.91
CA VAL A 294 1.44 -25.78 19.97
C VAL A 294 2.57 -26.36 20.80
N THR A 295 3.78 -26.26 20.28
CA THR A 295 5.00 -26.80 20.93
C THR A 295 5.96 -25.71 21.39
N SER A 296 5.99 -24.58 20.69
CA SER A 296 6.80 -23.40 21.02
C SER A 296 6.06 -22.12 20.62
N ALA A 297 6.33 -21.02 21.31
CA ALA A 297 5.75 -19.72 20.99
C ALA A 297 6.66 -18.58 21.45
N ALA A 298 6.68 -17.46 20.72
CA ALA A 298 7.44 -16.26 21.08
C ALA A 298 6.86 -15.01 20.40
N MET A 299 7.07 -13.85 21.03
CA MET A 299 6.78 -12.55 20.41
C MET A 299 7.91 -12.14 19.47
N LEU A 300 7.54 -11.67 18.28
CA LEU A 300 8.44 -11.17 17.26
C LEU A 300 8.95 -9.75 17.61
N LEU A 301 9.94 -9.24 16.86
CA LEU A 301 10.44 -7.87 16.98
C LEU A 301 9.27 -6.85 16.99
N GLY A 302 9.36 -5.86 17.88
CA GLY A 302 8.29 -4.89 18.13
C GLY A 302 7.16 -5.38 19.03
N SER A 303 7.14 -6.67 19.41
CA SER A 303 6.16 -7.27 20.33
C SER A 303 4.70 -7.02 19.94
N LYS A 304 4.38 -7.13 18.65
CA LYS A 304 3.01 -7.01 18.12
C LYS A 304 2.47 -8.32 17.52
N THR A 305 3.38 -9.15 16.98
CA THR A 305 3.05 -10.45 16.40
C THR A 305 3.57 -11.58 17.27
N LEU A 306 2.70 -12.54 17.55
CA LEU A 306 3.00 -13.82 18.18
C LEU A 306 3.32 -14.86 17.11
N ILE A 307 4.45 -15.53 17.22
CA ILE A 307 4.80 -16.70 16.40
C ILE A 307 4.57 -17.97 17.22
N ALA A 308 3.82 -18.92 16.67
CA ALA A 308 3.56 -20.22 17.27
C ALA A 308 4.09 -21.35 16.37
N GLY A 309 4.94 -22.22 16.91
CA GLY A 309 5.39 -23.46 16.27
C GLY A 309 4.51 -24.64 16.64
N LEU A 310 4.19 -25.48 15.66
CA LEU A 310 3.23 -26.57 15.80
C LEU A 310 3.87 -27.96 15.73
N GLU A 311 3.13 -28.96 16.20
CA GLU A 311 3.53 -30.37 16.13
C GLU A 311 3.56 -30.93 14.70
N ASP A 312 2.76 -30.36 13.79
CA ASP A 312 2.70 -30.76 12.37
C ASP A 312 3.79 -30.11 11.50
N GLY A 313 4.72 -29.36 12.09
CA GLY A 313 5.84 -28.71 11.37
C GLY A 313 5.51 -27.35 10.78
N ARG A 314 4.31 -26.79 11.04
CA ARG A 314 3.95 -25.44 10.62
C ARG A 314 4.33 -24.38 11.66
N ALA A 315 4.54 -23.15 11.20
CA ALA A 315 4.69 -21.98 12.05
C ALA A 315 3.64 -20.91 11.68
N LEU A 316 2.94 -20.36 12.67
CA LEU A 316 1.86 -19.39 12.46
C LEU A 316 2.22 -18.03 13.05
N GLY A 317 1.83 -16.96 12.35
CA GLY A 317 1.88 -15.59 12.83
C GLY A 317 0.49 -15.08 13.21
N LEU A 318 0.31 -14.71 14.47
CA LEU A 318 -0.92 -14.14 15.00
C LEU A 318 -0.70 -12.70 15.44
N PHE A 319 -1.58 -11.80 15.04
CA PHE A 319 -1.58 -10.42 15.54
C PHE A 319 -3.00 -9.88 15.64
N VAL A 320 -3.11 -8.71 16.27
CA VAL A 320 -4.40 -8.03 16.46
C VAL A 320 -4.66 -7.10 15.27
N ALA A 321 -5.70 -7.39 14.49
CA ALA A 321 -6.14 -6.59 13.35
C ALA A 321 -7.27 -5.63 13.74
N ARG A 322 -7.38 -4.48 13.06
CA ARG A 322 -8.54 -3.60 13.21
C ARG A 322 -9.78 -4.27 12.64
N ASP A 323 -10.87 -4.26 13.40
CA ASP A 323 -12.17 -4.69 12.91
C ASP A 323 -13.25 -3.88 13.63
N GLU A 324 -13.69 -2.79 13.02
CA GLU A 324 -14.65 -1.89 13.67
C GLU A 324 -16.04 -2.54 13.86
N ALA A 325 -16.35 -3.63 13.15
CA ALA A 325 -17.58 -4.39 13.36
C ALA A 325 -17.46 -5.41 14.49
N ALA A 326 -16.25 -5.70 14.96
CA ALA A 326 -16.05 -6.67 16.02
C ALA A 326 -16.75 -6.23 17.31
N TYR A 327 -17.46 -7.18 17.92
CA TYR A 327 -18.09 -7.01 19.24
C TYR A 327 -17.06 -7.20 20.37
N THR A 328 -15.88 -6.58 20.23
CA THR A 328 -14.81 -6.61 21.22
C THR A 328 -14.71 -5.25 21.92
N PRO A 329 -14.23 -5.19 23.18
CA PRO A 329 -14.12 -3.94 23.94
C PRO A 329 -13.28 -2.86 23.24
N ASP A 330 -12.31 -3.28 22.42
CA ASP A 330 -11.35 -2.42 21.72
C ASP A 330 -11.57 -2.34 20.20
N ARG A 331 -12.61 -3.01 19.67
CA ARG A 331 -12.95 -3.06 18.22
C ARG A 331 -11.80 -3.55 17.35
N ARG A 332 -11.13 -4.56 17.86
CA ARG A 332 -10.08 -5.29 17.18
C ARG A 332 -10.34 -6.77 17.27
N LYS A 333 -9.67 -7.54 16.42
CA LYS A 333 -9.78 -8.98 16.39
C LYS A 333 -8.41 -9.64 16.33
N LEU A 334 -8.17 -10.67 17.14
CA LEU A 334 -7.02 -11.54 16.94
C LEU A 334 -7.20 -12.38 15.67
N VAL A 335 -6.20 -12.37 14.78
CA VAL A 335 -6.25 -13.10 13.51
C VAL A 335 -5.00 -13.96 13.33
N ILE A 336 -5.16 -15.11 12.65
CA ILE A 336 -4.04 -15.88 12.11
C ILE A 336 -3.72 -15.25 10.76
N ALA A 337 -2.72 -14.38 10.74
CA ALA A 337 -2.38 -13.58 9.57
C ALA A 337 -1.44 -14.33 8.61
N HIS A 338 -0.56 -15.17 9.16
CA HIS A 338 0.43 -15.91 8.41
C HIS A 338 0.42 -17.39 8.80
N ASP A 339 0.47 -18.28 7.81
CA ASP A 339 0.59 -19.73 7.98
C ASP A 339 1.74 -20.24 7.11
N TYR A 340 2.80 -20.72 7.75
CA TYR A 340 4.00 -21.23 7.11
C TYR A 340 4.10 -22.73 7.24
N ASP A 341 3.87 -23.44 6.14
CA ASP A 341 4.09 -24.88 6.08
C ASP A 341 5.56 -25.24 5.83
N ILE A 342 6.33 -25.26 6.90
CA ILE A 342 7.75 -25.62 6.88
C ILE A 342 7.92 -27.15 6.76
N SER A 343 6.87 -27.93 7.02
CA SER A 343 6.89 -29.39 6.83
C SER A 343 7.08 -29.76 5.36
N ALA A 344 6.58 -28.93 4.43
CA ALA A 344 6.83 -29.04 3.01
C ALA A 344 8.32 -28.89 2.62
N ASP A 345 9.08 -28.12 3.41
CA ASP A 345 10.53 -27.97 3.28
C ASP A 345 11.31 -29.04 4.06
N GLY A 346 10.58 -29.98 4.65
CA GLY A 346 11.09 -31.16 5.33
C GLY A 346 11.06 -31.08 6.84
N ALA A 347 10.61 -30.00 7.48
CA ALA A 347 10.60 -29.88 8.94
C ALA A 347 9.75 -30.96 9.63
N GLY A 348 10.25 -31.46 10.76
CA GLY A 348 9.49 -32.32 11.68
C GLY A 348 8.69 -31.52 12.69
N LYS A 349 8.43 -32.13 13.87
CA LYS A 349 7.77 -31.44 14.99
C LYS A 349 8.63 -30.28 15.46
N ILE A 350 8.08 -29.06 15.47
CA ILE A 350 8.83 -27.90 15.98
C ILE A 350 9.07 -28.07 17.48
N ARG A 351 10.29 -27.83 17.93
CA ARG A 351 10.72 -27.96 19.35
C ARG A 351 11.26 -26.66 19.92
N ALA A 352 11.96 -25.87 19.11
CA ALA A 352 12.57 -24.62 19.53
C ALA A 352 12.22 -23.49 18.56
N LEU A 353 12.18 -22.27 19.08
CA LEU A 353 11.88 -21.05 18.32
C LEU A 353 12.80 -19.92 18.78
N GLY A 354 13.43 -19.24 17.81
CA GLY A 354 14.30 -18.09 18.00
C GLY A 354 13.82 -16.93 17.13
N ILE A 355 14.03 -15.70 17.60
CA ILE A 355 13.50 -14.47 16.97
C ILE A 355 14.67 -13.52 16.71
N GLY A 356 14.74 -12.97 15.49
CA GLY A 356 15.72 -11.95 15.11
C GLY A 356 15.49 -10.62 15.83
N GLN A 357 16.56 -9.85 16.01
CA GLN A 357 16.52 -8.59 16.76
C GLN A 357 16.52 -7.33 15.88
N ARG A 358 16.86 -7.46 14.59
CA ARG A 358 16.95 -6.35 13.64
C ARG A 358 15.91 -6.39 12.54
N ASP A 359 15.37 -7.56 12.26
CA ASP A 359 14.35 -7.76 11.25
C ASP A 359 13.27 -8.71 11.80
N ARG A 360 12.33 -9.06 10.92
CA ARG A 360 11.20 -9.92 11.26
C ARG A 360 11.48 -11.39 10.95
N SER A 361 12.73 -11.81 11.00
CA SER A 361 13.13 -13.21 10.81
C SER A 361 12.96 -14.02 12.08
N PHE A 362 12.60 -15.29 11.92
CA PHE A 362 12.53 -16.27 12.99
C PHE A 362 13.16 -17.58 12.55
N VAL A 363 13.71 -18.31 13.52
CA VAL A 363 14.28 -19.64 13.31
C VAL A 363 13.48 -20.68 14.08
N VAL A 364 13.16 -21.80 13.44
CA VAL A 364 12.56 -22.97 14.08
C VAL A 364 13.57 -24.12 14.11
N GLY A 365 13.64 -24.81 15.24
CA GLY A 365 14.37 -26.06 15.39
C GLY A 365 13.39 -27.22 15.50
N ASP A 366 13.59 -28.28 14.72
CA ASP A 366 12.72 -29.45 14.74
C ASP A 366 13.21 -30.55 15.72
N ASP A 367 12.42 -31.62 15.82
CA ASP A 367 12.72 -32.79 16.66
C ASP A 367 13.91 -33.63 16.18
N ARG A 368 14.38 -33.42 14.95
CA ARG A 368 15.59 -34.01 14.38
C ARG A 368 16.82 -33.09 14.48
N GLY A 369 16.68 -31.92 15.11
CA GLY A 369 17.76 -30.95 15.28
C GLY A 369 18.13 -30.16 14.02
N ARG A 370 17.25 -30.14 13.00
CA ARG A 370 17.37 -29.29 11.82
C ARG A 370 16.84 -27.90 12.10
N LEU A 371 17.37 -26.90 11.39
CA LEU A 371 17.05 -25.49 11.61
C LEU A 371 16.50 -24.85 10.33
N PHE A 372 15.41 -24.10 10.45
CA PHE A 372 14.79 -23.42 9.32
C PHE A 372 14.55 -21.96 9.68
N VAL A 373 15.09 -21.04 8.87
CA VAL A 373 14.95 -19.60 9.05
C VAL A 373 13.95 -19.06 8.03
N ARG A 374 12.94 -18.34 8.51
CA ARG A 374 11.87 -17.75 7.71
C ARG A 374 11.72 -16.28 8.07
N HIS A 375 11.31 -15.48 7.10
CA HIS A 375 10.94 -14.09 7.37
C HIS A 375 9.42 -13.95 7.50
N MET A 376 8.95 -13.36 8.61
CA MET A 376 7.52 -13.33 8.97
C MET A 376 6.65 -12.61 7.94
N THR A 377 7.06 -11.49 7.37
CA THR A 377 6.19 -10.72 6.46
C THR A 377 6.21 -11.29 5.03
N SER A 378 7.40 -11.57 4.49
CA SER A 378 7.58 -12.02 3.10
C SER A 378 7.33 -13.51 2.89
N GLY A 379 7.32 -14.31 3.96
CA GLY A 379 7.25 -15.77 3.91
C GLY A 379 8.49 -16.44 3.30
N LYS A 380 9.55 -15.68 3.02
CA LYS A 380 10.72 -16.19 2.32
C LYS A 380 11.49 -17.18 3.20
N ALA A 381 11.85 -18.33 2.61
CA ALA A 381 12.87 -19.23 3.16
C ALA A 381 14.24 -18.56 3.06
N VAL A 382 14.76 -18.11 4.21
CA VAL A 382 16.07 -17.46 4.28
C VAL A 382 17.16 -18.52 4.26
N VAL A 383 17.08 -19.50 5.17
CA VAL A 383 18.05 -20.59 5.33
C VAL A 383 17.33 -21.87 5.71
N ASP A 384 17.74 -23.00 5.13
CA ASP A 384 17.31 -24.35 5.54
C ASP A 384 18.55 -25.21 5.85
N LEU A 385 18.81 -25.47 7.13
CA LEU A 385 19.87 -26.38 7.57
C LEU A 385 19.27 -27.76 7.82
N ASN A 386 19.26 -28.55 6.74
CA ASN A 386 18.62 -29.87 6.71
C ASN A 386 19.48 -31.02 7.27
N GLU A 387 20.64 -30.72 7.83
CA GLU A 387 21.51 -31.71 8.44
C GLU A 387 21.00 -32.09 9.84
N PRO A 388 20.54 -33.34 10.06
CA PRO A 388 20.04 -33.77 11.36
C PRO A 388 21.16 -33.74 12.39
N ALA A 389 20.80 -33.35 13.62
CA ALA A 389 21.71 -33.36 14.75
C ALA A 389 21.51 -34.63 15.58
N ALA A 390 22.46 -34.92 16.46
CA ALA A 390 22.33 -36.05 17.40
C ALA A 390 21.17 -35.89 18.38
N SER A 391 20.76 -34.65 18.67
CA SER A 391 19.63 -34.33 19.55
C SER A 391 18.90 -33.07 19.07
N PRO A 392 17.61 -32.89 19.39
CA PRO A 392 16.92 -31.65 19.08
C PRO A 392 17.57 -30.46 19.81
N ALA A 393 17.58 -29.29 19.16
CA ALA A 393 18.06 -28.08 19.79
C ALA A 393 17.12 -27.69 20.94
N ALA A 394 17.69 -27.36 22.10
CA ALA A 394 16.94 -26.82 23.23
C ALA A 394 16.74 -25.31 23.06
N ILE A 395 17.78 -24.62 22.57
CA ILE A 395 17.77 -23.18 22.27
C ILE A 395 18.26 -23.00 20.84
N VAL A 396 17.54 -22.16 20.10
CA VAL A 396 17.95 -21.67 18.79
C VAL A 396 17.89 -20.15 18.83
N ASP A 397 18.87 -19.49 18.22
CA ASP A 397 18.98 -18.04 18.26
C ASP A 397 19.54 -17.50 16.95
N ILE A 398 19.02 -16.36 16.51
CA ILE A 398 19.61 -15.53 15.46
C ILE A 398 20.40 -14.46 16.19
N THR A 399 21.67 -14.30 15.84
CA THR A 399 22.56 -13.35 16.53
C THR A 399 22.00 -11.91 16.43
N PRO A 400 22.32 -11.01 17.38
CA PRO A 400 21.75 -9.65 17.38
C PRO A 400 22.01 -8.83 16.11
N LYS A 401 23.02 -9.18 15.31
CA LYS A 401 23.32 -8.55 14.01
C LYS A 401 22.61 -9.18 12.81
N ASN A 402 21.87 -10.27 13.02
CA ASN A 402 21.34 -11.15 11.97
C ASN A 402 22.45 -11.72 11.05
N ASP A 403 23.67 -11.85 11.56
CA ASP A 403 24.85 -12.32 10.83
C ASP A 403 25.31 -13.73 11.25
N GLY A 404 24.55 -14.39 12.11
CA GLY A 404 24.87 -15.72 12.60
C GLY A 404 23.66 -16.45 13.16
N LEU A 405 23.82 -17.77 13.26
CA LEU A 405 22.84 -18.68 13.81
C LEU A 405 23.51 -19.55 14.86
N VAL A 406 22.83 -19.78 15.99
CA VAL A 406 23.33 -20.62 17.08
C VAL A 406 22.27 -21.63 17.47
N ALA A 407 22.69 -22.88 17.65
CA ALA A 407 21.88 -23.93 18.24
C ALA A 407 22.63 -24.55 19.43
N ILE A 408 21.93 -24.65 20.57
CA ILE A 408 22.43 -25.25 21.80
C ILE A 408 21.50 -26.40 22.17
N HIS A 409 22.08 -27.56 22.41
CA HIS A 409 21.39 -28.80 22.74
C HIS A 409 21.31 -29.00 24.25
N ALA A 410 20.36 -29.84 24.71
CA ALA A 410 20.14 -30.09 26.13
C ALA A 410 21.35 -30.77 26.81
N ASP A 411 22.20 -31.45 26.05
CA ASP A 411 23.40 -32.13 26.54
C ASP A 411 24.64 -31.21 26.64
N GLY A 412 24.47 -29.93 26.31
CA GLY A 412 25.51 -28.91 26.29
C GLY A 412 26.28 -28.80 24.97
N SER A 413 26.03 -29.68 23.99
CA SER A 413 26.61 -29.50 22.66
C SER A 413 26.03 -28.26 21.98
N PHE A 414 26.84 -27.55 21.19
CA PHE A 414 26.40 -26.38 20.45
C PHE A 414 27.03 -26.32 19.06
N ARG A 415 26.33 -25.67 18.13
CA ARG A 415 26.79 -25.38 16.78
C ARG A 415 26.49 -23.93 16.44
N VAL A 416 27.45 -23.29 15.77
CA VAL A 416 27.43 -21.89 15.37
C VAL A 416 27.70 -21.80 13.89
N TRP A 417 26.91 -20.99 13.20
CA TRP A 417 27.11 -20.68 11.81
C TRP A 417 27.16 -19.17 11.60
N ASP A 418 28.01 -18.73 10.68
CA ASP A 418 27.89 -17.39 10.09
C ASP A 418 26.74 -17.42 9.06
N MET A 419 25.95 -16.36 9.01
CA MET A 419 24.77 -16.25 8.15
C MET A 419 24.76 -14.91 7.42
N ASP A 420 24.59 -14.95 6.10
CA ASP A 420 24.18 -13.78 5.32
C ASP A 420 22.70 -13.95 4.92
N PRO A 421 21.76 -13.23 5.56
CA PRO A 421 20.34 -13.34 5.24
C PRO A 421 19.99 -12.73 3.87
N LYS A 422 20.92 -12.01 3.24
CA LYS A 422 20.74 -11.22 2.01
C LYS A 422 19.57 -10.25 2.10
N HIS A 423 18.45 -10.59 1.47
CA HIS A 423 17.26 -9.76 1.34
C HIS A 423 16.03 -10.54 1.80
N ALA A 424 15.94 -10.80 3.10
CA ALA A 424 14.87 -11.61 3.69
C ALA A 424 13.47 -10.98 3.52
N GLU A 425 13.38 -9.66 3.59
CA GLU A 425 12.14 -8.88 3.44
C GLU A 425 11.58 -8.89 2.00
N ALA A 426 12.43 -9.15 1.00
CA ALA A 426 12.04 -9.14 -0.41
C ALA A 426 11.76 -10.56 -0.91
N GLY A 427 10.48 -10.93 -0.96
CA GLY A 427 9.99 -12.13 -1.62
C GLY A 427 9.04 -11.81 -2.76
N TRP A 428 8.78 -12.76 -3.67
CA TRP A 428 7.79 -12.61 -4.73
C TRP A 428 6.40 -12.20 -4.21
N ALA A 429 5.96 -12.85 -3.12
CA ALA A 429 4.70 -12.52 -2.46
C ALA A 429 4.70 -11.12 -1.84
N ALA A 430 5.81 -10.69 -1.22
CA ALA A 430 5.92 -9.35 -0.64
C ALA A 430 5.91 -8.24 -1.70
N LEU A 431 6.55 -8.47 -2.86
CA LEU A 431 6.72 -7.48 -3.92
C LEU A 431 5.49 -7.38 -4.83
N PHE A 432 4.80 -8.49 -5.09
CA PHE A 432 3.72 -8.56 -6.08
C PHE A 432 2.39 -9.11 -5.55
N GLY A 433 2.39 -9.73 -4.37
CA GLY A 433 1.21 -10.29 -3.73
C GLY A 433 0.56 -9.35 -2.71
N LYS A 434 -0.60 -9.74 -2.19
CA LYS A 434 -1.23 -9.11 -1.03
C LYS A 434 -0.62 -9.71 0.23
N ILE A 435 -0.21 -8.85 1.16
CA ILE A 435 0.30 -9.26 2.47
C ILE A 435 -0.63 -8.70 3.54
N TRP A 436 -0.85 -9.48 4.60
CA TRP A 436 -1.58 -9.00 5.77
C TRP A 436 -0.59 -8.36 6.74
N TYR A 437 -0.50 -7.04 6.70
CA TYR A 437 0.40 -6.29 7.58
C TYR A 437 -0.23 -6.09 8.97
N GLU A 438 0.63 -5.90 9.98
CA GLU A 438 0.18 -5.72 11.37
C GLU A 438 -0.85 -4.59 11.52
N GLY A 439 -1.96 -4.90 12.20
CA GLY A 439 -3.03 -3.95 12.50
C GLY A 439 -3.96 -3.64 11.33
N ASP A 440 -3.61 -4.01 10.10
CA ASP A 440 -4.49 -3.83 8.94
C ASP A 440 -5.66 -4.85 9.00
N PRO A 441 -6.87 -4.48 8.54
CA PRO A 441 -8.06 -5.33 8.64
C PRO A 441 -8.01 -6.55 7.72
N GLU A 442 -7.30 -6.44 6.59
CA GLU A 442 -7.25 -7.46 5.55
C GLU A 442 -5.94 -7.42 4.75
N PRO A 443 -5.60 -8.51 4.01
CA PRO A 443 -4.45 -8.52 3.13
C PRO A 443 -4.58 -7.47 2.01
N SER A 444 -3.55 -6.62 1.85
CA SER A 444 -3.56 -5.52 0.88
C SER A 444 -2.23 -5.35 0.16
N PHE A 445 -2.24 -4.59 -0.94
CA PHE A 445 -1.04 -4.14 -1.61
C PHE A 445 -0.63 -2.81 -1.02
N PHE A 446 0.51 -2.77 -0.33
CA PHE A 446 0.96 -1.55 0.33
C PHE A 446 2.42 -1.28 0.03
N TYR A 447 2.72 -0.02 -0.30
CA TYR A 447 4.08 0.45 -0.50
C TYR A 447 4.41 1.54 0.51
N GLN A 448 5.36 1.26 1.38
CA GLN A 448 5.96 2.16 2.35
C GLN A 448 7.34 1.58 2.73
N SER A 449 8.39 2.15 2.14
CA SER A 449 9.77 1.68 2.27
C SER A 449 10.43 2.08 3.59
N SER A 450 9.94 3.15 4.24
CA SER A 450 10.49 3.66 5.49
C SER A 450 9.39 4.06 6.47
N SER A 451 9.70 3.87 7.74
CA SER A 451 8.94 4.32 8.89
C SER A 451 9.89 5.06 9.84
N GLY A 452 9.36 5.96 10.68
CA GLY A 452 10.16 6.62 11.72
C GLY A 452 10.59 5.72 12.89
N ASP A 453 10.25 4.43 12.85
CA ASP A 453 10.51 3.40 13.86
C ASP A 453 11.21 2.20 13.21
N ASP A 454 12.35 1.79 13.77
CA ASP A 454 13.18 0.67 13.30
C ASP A 454 12.48 -0.69 13.47
N ALA A 455 11.51 -0.79 14.40
CA ALA A 455 10.73 -2.02 14.60
C ALA A 455 9.52 -2.15 13.64
N ALA A 456 9.29 -1.14 12.80
CA ALA A 456 8.16 -1.15 11.89
C ALA A 456 8.34 -2.13 10.75
N GLU A 457 7.22 -2.68 10.29
CA GLU A 457 7.18 -3.60 9.17
C GLU A 457 7.41 -2.86 7.84
N PRO A 458 8.45 -3.19 7.06
CA PRO A 458 8.64 -2.62 5.73
C PRO A 458 7.57 -3.17 4.78
N LYS A 459 6.91 -2.26 4.04
CA LYS A 459 5.84 -2.62 3.09
C LYS A 459 6.36 -2.38 1.67
N LEU A 460 6.83 -3.42 0.98
CA LEU A 460 7.61 -3.28 -0.26
C LEU A 460 6.83 -3.59 -1.55
N SER A 461 5.49 -3.69 -1.51
CA SER A 461 4.71 -4.10 -2.68
C SER A 461 4.82 -3.08 -3.81
N ILE A 462 5.36 -3.46 -4.97
CA ILE A 462 5.51 -2.56 -6.13
C ILE A 462 4.26 -2.53 -7.02
N THR A 463 3.27 -3.39 -6.75
CA THR A 463 2.00 -3.46 -7.49
C THR A 463 1.24 -2.14 -7.54
N PRO A 464 1.09 -1.37 -6.44
CA PRO A 464 0.48 -0.05 -6.48
C PRO A 464 1.23 0.94 -7.37
N LEU A 465 2.56 0.82 -7.46
CA LEU A 465 3.39 1.67 -8.30
C LEU A 465 3.24 1.36 -9.78
N ILE A 466 3.17 0.07 -10.14
CA ILE A 466 2.85 -0.40 -11.50
C ILE A 466 1.45 0.11 -11.90
N PHE A 467 0.47 -0.07 -11.01
CA PHE A 467 -0.89 0.41 -11.21
C PHE A 467 -0.93 1.93 -11.44
N GLY A 468 -0.23 2.70 -10.60
CA GLY A 468 -0.12 4.15 -10.76
C GLY A 468 0.47 4.54 -12.11
N THR A 469 1.51 3.85 -12.60
CA THR A 469 2.10 4.12 -13.92
C THR A 469 1.11 3.85 -15.06
N ILE A 470 0.37 2.75 -14.98
CA ILE A 470 -0.69 2.42 -15.95
C ILE A 470 -1.80 3.47 -15.90
N LYS A 471 -2.26 3.84 -14.70
CA LYS A 471 -3.30 4.83 -14.46
C LYS A 471 -2.92 6.17 -15.08
N ALA A 472 -1.72 6.69 -14.79
CA ALA A 472 -1.20 7.94 -15.36
C ALA A 472 -1.24 7.91 -16.90
N THR A 473 -0.71 6.83 -17.46
CA THR A 473 -0.58 6.63 -18.91
C THR A 473 -1.96 6.60 -19.58
N ILE A 474 -2.92 5.86 -19.03
CA ILE A 474 -4.27 5.77 -19.58
C ILE A 474 -4.96 7.13 -19.55
N TYR A 475 -4.94 7.82 -18.41
CA TYR A 475 -5.59 9.14 -18.29
C TYR A 475 -4.95 10.16 -19.23
N ALA A 476 -3.62 10.17 -19.37
CA ALA A 476 -2.96 11.08 -20.32
C ALA A 476 -3.31 10.78 -21.77
N MET A 477 -3.32 9.50 -22.17
CA MET A 477 -3.66 9.11 -23.55
C MET A 477 -5.12 9.35 -23.89
N LEU A 478 -6.03 9.22 -22.91
CA LEU A 478 -7.44 9.54 -23.09
C LEU A 478 -7.65 11.00 -23.55
N PHE A 479 -6.82 11.93 -23.05
CA PHE A 479 -6.84 13.33 -23.48
C PHE A 479 -5.98 13.59 -24.72
N ALA A 480 -4.76 13.05 -24.76
CA ALA A 480 -3.79 13.36 -25.81
C ALA A 480 -4.16 12.77 -27.17
N VAL A 481 -4.59 11.50 -27.23
CA VAL A 481 -4.80 10.79 -28.49
C VAL A 481 -5.89 11.42 -29.34
N PRO A 482 -7.12 11.64 -28.82
CA PRO A 482 -8.19 12.21 -29.63
C PRO A 482 -7.81 13.59 -30.14
N LEU A 483 -7.23 14.44 -29.27
CA LEU A 483 -6.90 15.81 -29.62
C LEU A 483 -5.74 15.88 -30.63
N ALA A 484 -4.66 15.13 -30.42
CA ALA A 484 -3.50 15.13 -31.29
C ALA A 484 -3.79 14.52 -32.67
N VAL A 485 -4.51 13.39 -32.72
CA VAL A 485 -4.84 12.73 -34.00
C VAL A 485 -5.85 13.55 -34.79
N LEU A 486 -6.90 14.09 -34.16
CA LEU A 486 -7.86 14.95 -34.85
C LEU A 486 -7.20 16.25 -35.33
N ALA A 487 -6.31 16.84 -34.52
CA ALA A 487 -5.52 18.00 -34.95
C ALA A 487 -4.63 17.66 -36.15
N ALA A 488 -3.98 16.49 -36.15
CA ALA A 488 -3.15 16.05 -37.26
C ALA A 488 -3.97 15.88 -38.56
N ILE A 489 -5.13 15.21 -38.48
CA ILE A 489 -6.06 15.05 -39.62
C ILE A 489 -6.53 16.40 -40.13
N PHE A 490 -6.91 17.31 -39.23
CA PHE A 490 -7.37 18.65 -39.61
C PHE A 490 -6.26 19.45 -40.29
N THR A 491 -5.05 19.45 -39.74
CA THR A 491 -3.93 20.19 -40.30
C THR A 491 -3.47 19.62 -41.64
N SER A 492 -3.44 18.30 -41.81
CA SER A 492 -2.95 17.67 -43.05
C SER A 492 -3.95 17.76 -44.20
N GLU A 493 -5.26 17.63 -43.95
CA GLU A 493 -6.28 17.49 -45.01
C GLU A 493 -7.23 18.69 -45.16
N MET A 494 -7.50 19.45 -44.10
CA MET A 494 -8.49 20.52 -44.11
C MET A 494 -7.86 21.92 -44.17
N LEU A 495 -6.71 22.10 -43.54
CA LEU A 495 -6.11 23.41 -43.33
C LEU A 495 -5.39 23.95 -44.58
N HIS A 496 -5.47 25.27 -44.80
CA HIS A 496 -4.76 25.91 -45.91
C HIS A 496 -3.22 25.84 -45.71
N PRO A 497 -2.40 25.56 -46.74
CA PRO A 497 -0.96 25.37 -46.62
C PRO A 497 -0.21 26.48 -45.85
N THR A 498 -0.60 27.74 -46.06
CA THR A 498 0.00 28.90 -45.36
C THR A 498 -0.19 28.86 -43.84
N VAL A 499 -1.35 28.38 -43.37
CA VAL A 499 -1.64 28.29 -41.93
C VAL A 499 -0.98 27.05 -41.35
N ARG A 500 -1.00 25.93 -42.07
CA ARG A 500 -0.28 24.68 -41.72
C ARG A 500 1.20 24.94 -41.46
N ASN A 501 1.87 25.70 -42.33
CA ASN A 501 3.29 26.03 -42.21
C ASN A 501 3.63 26.87 -40.95
N ARG A 502 2.63 27.42 -40.24
CA ARG A 502 2.80 28.10 -38.95
C ARG A 502 2.39 27.21 -37.77
N VAL A 503 1.28 26.50 -37.90
CA VAL A 503 0.74 25.66 -36.82
C VAL A 503 1.67 24.51 -36.46
N LYS A 504 2.25 23.83 -37.46
CA LYS A 504 3.13 22.68 -37.23
C LYS A 504 4.38 23.06 -36.39
N PRO A 505 5.19 24.08 -36.76
CA PRO A 505 6.32 24.50 -35.94
C PRO A 505 5.94 24.93 -34.52
N VAL A 506 4.77 25.59 -34.34
CA VAL A 506 4.31 26.01 -33.01
C VAL A 506 4.01 24.80 -32.13
N ILE A 507 3.33 23.78 -32.66
CA ILE A 507 3.05 22.57 -31.89
C ILE A 507 4.34 21.80 -31.60
N GLU A 508 5.27 21.71 -32.56
CA GLU A 508 6.59 21.10 -32.33
C GLU A 508 7.38 21.85 -31.23
N ALA A 509 7.32 23.18 -31.21
CA ALA A 509 7.96 23.99 -30.17
C ALA A 509 7.34 23.75 -28.78
N MET A 510 6.07 23.36 -28.68
CA MET A 510 5.47 22.99 -27.39
C MET A 510 6.14 21.76 -26.76
N ALA A 511 6.78 20.89 -27.57
CA ALA A 511 7.48 19.71 -27.07
C ALA A 511 8.75 20.05 -26.26
N SER A 512 9.29 21.27 -26.40
CA SER A 512 10.51 21.71 -25.72
C SER A 512 10.24 22.26 -24.31
N LEU A 513 8.98 22.33 -23.87
CA LEU A 513 8.65 22.79 -22.51
C LEU A 513 9.22 21.81 -21.46
N PRO A 514 9.98 22.30 -20.46
CA PRO A 514 10.50 21.44 -19.40
C PRO A 514 9.38 20.81 -18.57
N SER A 515 9.43 19.50 -18.37
CA SER A 515 8.37 18.77 -17.64
C SER A 515 8.29 19.16 -16.17
N VAL A 516 9.40 19.55 -15.54
CA VAL A 516 9.43 20.10 -14.17
C VAL A 516 8.59 21.36 -14.06
N VAL A 517 8.67 22.27 -15.06
CA VAL A 517 7.89 23.51 -15.07
C VAL A 517 6.41 23.19 -15.23
N LEU A 518 6.05 22.25 -16.10
CA LEU A 518 4.67 21.80 -16.26
C LEU A 518 4.13 21.15 -14.98
N GLY A 519 4.93 20.32 -14.30
CA GLY A 519 4.58 19.72 -13.00
C GLY A 519 4.36 20.77 -11.91
N PHE A 520 5.21 21.79 -11.86
CA PHE A 520 5.08 22.89 -10.92
C PHE A 520 3.79 23.70 -11.17
N VAL A 521 3.51 24.05 -12.43
CA VAL A 521 2.26 24.73 -12.82
C VAL A 521 1.04 23.87 -12.52
N ALA A 522 1.12 22.56 -12.74
CA ALA A 522 0.06 21.63 -12.41
C ALA A 522 -0.29 21.67 -10.92
N ALA A 523 0.72 21.61 -10.06
CA ALA A 523 0.54 21.58 -8.61
C ALA A 523 0.10 22.94 -8.03
N MET A 524 0.69 24.05 -8.50
CA MET A 524 0.50 25.37 -7.91
C MET A 524 -0.64 26.19 -8.52
N VAL A 525 -1.03 25.92 -9.76
CA VAL A 525 -2.05 26.70 -10.48
C VAL A 525 -3.22 25.83 -10.87
N VAL A 526 -2.97 24.74 -11.58
CA VAL A 526 -4.04 23.91 -12.17
C VAL A 526 -4.79 23.14 -11.09
N ALA A 527 -4.11 22.60 -10.07
CA ALA A 527 -4.74 21.85 -9.00
C ALA A 527 -5.68 22.71 -8.11
N PRO A 528 -5.27 23.91 -7.64
CA PRO A 528 -6.20 24.85 -7.01
C PRO A 528 -7.35 25.28 -7.93
N PHE A 529 -7.06 25.61 -9.19
CA PHE A 529 -8.10 26.00 -10.15
C PHE A 529 -9.12 24.88 -10.39
N ALA A 530 -8.63 23.64 -10.53
CA ALA A 530 -9.46 22.46 -10.74
C ALA A 530 -10.27 22.08 -9.51
N ARG A 531 -9.79 22.40 -8.30
CA ARG A 531 -10.63 22.39 -7.11
C ARG A 531 -11.78 23.37 -7.34
N ASP A 532 -11.49 24.66 -7.48
CA ASP A 532 -12.52 25.72 -7.40
C ASP A 532 -13.55 25.69 -8.54
N TYR A 533 -13.17 25.23 -9.74
CA TYR A 533 -14.00 25.21 -10.94
C TYR A 533 -14.25 23.80 -11.48
N LEU A 534 -14.34 22.80 -10.59
CA LEU A 534 -14.48 21.39 -10.98
C LEU A 534 -15.70 21.14 -11.88
N ASP A 535 -16.85 21.70 -11.51
CA ASP A 535 -18.11 21.62 -12.24
C ASP A 535 -17.98 22.20 -13.66
N ALA A 536 -17.34 23.37 -13.80
CA ALA A 536 -17.11 24.02 -15.07
C ALA A 536 -16.12 23.23 -15.96
N ILE A 537 -15.08 22.64 -15.38
CA ILE A 537 -14.10 21.81 -16.11
C ILE A 537 -14.77 20.56 -16.66
N LEU A 538 -15.57 19.85 -15.85
CA LEU A 538 -16.29 18.67 -16.30
C LEU A 538 -17.33 19.04 -17.38
N ALA A 539 -18.05 20.14 -17.22
CA ALA A 539 -18.98 20.64 -18.21
C ALA A 539 -18.27 21.03 -19.52
N ALA A 540 -17.06 21.60 -19.47
CA ALA A 540 -16.33 22.05 -20.64
C ALA A 540 -16.05 20.91 -21.64
N PHE A 541 -15.84 19.68 -21.18
CA PHE A 541 -15.65 18.52 -22.06
C PHE A 541 -16.85 18.24 -22.98
N ILE A 542 -18.04 18.70 -22.61
CA ILE A 542 -19.28 18.52 -23.38
C ILE A 542 -19.68 19.83 -24.06
N VAL A 543 -19.66 20.93 -23.29
CA VAL A 543 -20.13 22.25 -23.73
C VAL A 543 -19.23 22.83 -24.81
N VAL A 544 -17.91 22.67 -24.75
CA VAL A 544 -17.00 23.24 -25.74
C VAL A 544 -17.18 22.58 -27.11
N PRO A 545 -17.12 21.23 -27.27
CA PRO A 545 -17.41 20.61 -28.55
C PRO A 545 -18.80 20.96 -29.07
N PHE A 546 -19.81 21.00 -28.20
CA PHE A 546 -21.17 21.34 -28.60
C PHE A 546 -21.30 22.80 -29.06
N ALA A 547 -20.66 23.75 -28.37
CA ALA A 547 -20.64 25.16 -28.75
C ALA A 547 -19.95 25.36 -30.11
N VAL A 548 -18.87 24.62 -30.38
CA VAL A 548 -18.21 24.63 -31.69
C VAL A 548 -19.14 24.07 -32.78
N LEU A 549 -19.88 22.99 -32.51
CA LEU A 549 -20.86 22.44 -33.45
C LEU A 549 -22.02 23.42 -33.71
N VAL A 550 -22.54 24.07 -32.67
CA VAL A 550 -23.57 25.10 -32.80
C VAL A 550 -23.05 26.28 -33.62
N ALA A 551 -21.83 26.77 -33.33
CA ALA A 551 -21.20 27.83 -34.10
C ALA A 551 -21.01 27.43 -35.58
N ALA A 552 -20.63 26.17 -35.84
CA ALA A 552 -20.47 25.66 -37.19
C ALA A 552 -21.79 25.59 -37.97
N HIS A 553 -22.90 25.21 -37.33
CA HIS A 553 -24.23 25.23 -37.97
C HIS A 553 -24.77 26.66 -38.14
N ALA A 554 -24.54 27.53 -37.15
CA ALA A 554 -24.89 28.95 -37.25
C ALA A 554 -24.13 29.63 -38.39
N TRP A 555 -22.87 29.25 -38.61
CA TRP A 555 -22.07 29.72 -39.74
C TRP A 555 -22.70 29.38 -41.09
N GLN A 556 -23.29 28.18 -41.24
CA GLN A 556 -23.98 27.77 -42.47
C GLN A 556 -25.25 28.60 -42.76
N MET A 557 -25.81 29.27 -41.75
CA MET A 557 -26.96 30.16 -41.91
C MET A 557 -26.56 31.54 -42.45
N LEU A 558 -25.29 31.91 -42.41
CA LEU A 558 -24.85 33.22 -42.87
C LEU A 558 -24.90 33.32 -44.41
N PRO A 559 -25.28 34.49 -44.97
CA PRO A 559 -25.26 34.69 -46.41
C PRO A 559 -23.85 34.51 -46.99
N VAL A 560 -23.77 33.85 -48.15
CA VAL A 560 -22.49 33.56 -48.85
C VAL A 560 -21.64 34.82 -49.08
N ARG A 561 -22.28 35.98 -49.23
CA ARG A 561 -21.61 37.29 -49.39
C ARG A 561 -20.72 37.68 -48.21
N VAL A 562 -21.06 37.22 -47.00
CA VAL A 562 -20.30 37.50 -45.77
C VAL A 562 -19.20 36.46 -45.60
N THR A 563 -19.51 35.19 -45.81
CA THR A 563 -18.58 34.08 -45.61
C THR A 563 -17.45 34.07 -46.65
N SER A 564 -17.70 34.52 -47.88
CA SER A 564 -16.70 34.55 -48.97
C SER A 564 -15.63 35.63 -48.81
N ARG A 565 -15.83 36.61 -47.93
CA ARG A 565 -14.88 37.71 -47.68
C ARG A 565 -13.78 37.34 -46.68
N LEU A 566 -13.93 36.22 -45.98
CA LEU A 566 -13.06 35.85 -44.88
C LEU A 566 -11.94 34.92 -45.36
N ARG A 567 -10.72 35.21 -44.90
CA ARG A 567 -9.50 34.45 -45.20
C ARG A 567 -9.38 33.24 -44.27
N SER A 568 -8.60 32.23 -44.68
CA SER A 568 -8.41 30.98 -43.90
C SER A 568 -8.00 31.19 -42.43
N PHE A 569 -7.17 32.19 -42.15
CA PHE A 569 -6.77 32.52 -40.77
C PHE A 569 -7.93 33.09 -39.93
N GLN A 570 -8.83 33.86 -40.54
CA GLN A 570 -9.99 34.42 -39.84
C GLN A 570 -10.99 33.33 -39.46
N HIS A 571 -11.09 32.25 -40.24
CA HIS A 571 -11.87 31.07 -39.84
C HIS A 571 -11.31 30.40 -38.58
N LEU A 572 -9.98 30.30 -38.46
CA LEU A 572 -9.34 29.75 -37.26
C LEU A 572 -9.65 30.61 -36.03
N LEU A 573 -9.62 31.94 -36.17
CA LEU A 573 -9.98 32.87 -35.10
C LEU A 573 -11.45 32.73 -34.68
N LEU A 574 -12.36 32.47 -35.62
CA LEU A 574 -13.77 32.23 -35.32
C LEU A 574 -13.98 30.92 -34.56
N VAL A 575 -13.25 29.86 -34.92
CA VAL A 575 -13.28 28.60 -34.14
C VAL A 575 -12.72 28.82 -32.74
N ALA A 576 -11.62 29.56 -32.60
CA ALA A 576 -11.07 29.92 -31.29
C ALA A 576 -12.06 30.74 -30.47
N ALA A 577 -12.76 31.70 -31.08
CA ALA A 577 -13.83 32.46 -30.43
C ALA A 577 -14.98 31.55 -29.98
N ALA A 578 -15.39 30.57 -30.79
CA ALA A 578 -16.42 29.60 -30.41
C ALA A 578 -15.98 28.72 -29.22
N VAL A 579 -14.70 28.34 -29.17
CA VAL A 579 -14.12 27.62 -28.01
C VAL A 579 -14.14 28.49 -26.76
N ILE A 580 -13.73 29.77 -26.86
CA ILE A 580 -13.77 30.71 -25.73
C ILE A 580 -15.21 30.92 -25.24
N VAL A 581 -16.17 31.08 -26.16
CA VAL A 581 -17.60 31.17 -25.82
C VAL A 581 -18.08 29.87 -25.16
N GLY A 582 -17.64 28.71 -25.65
CA GLY A 582 -17.94 27.41 -25.04
C GLY A 582 -17.38 27.30 -23.61
N LEU A 583 -16.14 27.73 -23.37
CA LEU A 583 -15.53 27.75 -22.04
C LEU A 583 -16.28 28.71 -21.11
N ALA A 584 -16.62 29.91 -21.59
CA ALA A 584 -17.39 30.88 -20.83
C ALA A 584 -18.82 30.37 -20.52
N ALA A 585 -19.45 29.65 -21.44
CA ALA A 585 -20.76 29.02 -21.26
C ALA A 585 -20.70 27.80 -20.32
N ALA A 586 -19.56 27.10 -20.25
CA ALA A 586 -19.38 25.94 -19.38
C ALA A 586 -19.48 26.30 -17.89
N VAL A 587 -19.13 27.54 -17.50
CA VAL A 587 -19.26 28.01 -16.11
C VAL A 587 -20.72 28.06 -15.65
N PRO A 588 -21.63 28.84 -16.27
CA PRO A 588 -23.03 28.86 -15.86
C PRO A 588 -23.77 27.54 -16.15
N ILE A 589 -23.40 26.81 -17.21
CA ILE A 589 -24.00 25.50 -17.51
C ILE A 589 -23.57 24.45 -16.49
N GLY A 590 -22.30 24.44 -16.07
CA GLY A 590 -21.77 23.57 -15.02
C GLY A 590 -22.50 23.80 -13.70
N ALA A 591 -22.60 25.06 -13.27
CA ALA A 591 -23.34 25.43 -12.07
C ALA A 591 -24.84 25.05 -12.15
N ALA A 592 -25.46 25.19 -13.32
CA ALA A 592 -26.85 24.77 -13.53
C ALA A 592 -27.00 23.24 -13.48
N ALA A 593 -26.08 22.51 -14.09
CA ALA A 593 -26.03 21.05 -14.06
C ALA A 593 -25.80 20.53 -12.64
N GLU A 594 -24.92 21.18 -11.87
CA GLU A 594 -24.68 20.86 -10.45
C GLU A 594 -25.97 20.93 -9.64
N ARG A 595 -26.70 22.04 -9.77
CA ARG A 595 -27.99 22.25 -9.08
C ARG A 595 -29.07 21.25 -9.51
N ALA A 596 -29.12 20.91 -10.79
CA ALA A 596 -30.16 20.03 -11.32
C ALA A 596 -29.90 18.55 -10.99
N LEU A 597 -28.64 18.11 -11.05
CA LEU A 597 -28.27 16.70 -10.95
C LEU A 597 -27.81 16.29 -9.55
N PHE A 598 -27.12 17.18 -8.82
CA PHE A 598 -26.44 16.84 -7.57
C PHE A 598 -27.05 17.53 -6.35
N SER A 599 -28.35 17.84 -6.42
CA SER A 599 -29.10 18.34 -5.28
C SER A 599 -29.26 17.27 -4.19
N PRO A 600 -29.15 17.64 -2.90
CA PRO A 600 -29.41 16.72 -1.81
C PRO A 600 -30.88 16.30 -1.81
N SER A 601 -31.14 15.05 -1.44
CA SER A 601 -32.52 14.60 -1.26
C SER A 601 -33.14 15.23 0.00
N GLU A 602 -34.46 15.30 0.08
CA GLU A 602 -35.16 15.80 1.28
C GLU A 602 -34.69 15.10 2.57
N SER A 603 -34.52 13.78 2.50
CA SER A 603 -33.97 12.98 3.60
C SER A 603 -32.54 13.38 3.97
N ASP A 604 -31.67 13.67 2.99
CA ASP A 604 -30.30 14.12 3.25
C ASP A 604 -30.31 15.47 3.99
N VAL A 605 -31.15 16.41 3.55
CA VAL A 605 -31.27 17.75 4.15
C VAL A 605 -31.84 17.67 5.57
N LEU A 606 -32.88 16.87 5.81
CA LEU A 606 -33.45 16.66 7.15
C LEU A 606 -32.40 16.11 8.12
N VAL A 607 -31.65 15.09 7.70
CA VAL A 607 -30.60 14.51 8.55
C VAL A 607 -29.46 15.51 8.79
N LEU A 608 -29.05 16.27 7.77
CA LEU A 608 -28.04 17.32 7.89
C LEU A 608 -28.49 18.47 8.82
N ALA A 609 -29.78 18.79 8.83
CA ALA A 609 -30.36 19.84 9.65
C ALA A 609 -30.61 19.40 11.11
N GLY A 610 -30.32 18.15 11.46
CA GLY A 610 -30.53 17.61 12.80
C GLY A 610 -31.92 17.03 13.07
N SER A 611 -32.77 16.94 12.04
CA SER A 611 -34.14 16.43 12.14
C SER A 611 -34.19 14.93 11.85
N TYR A 612 -33.82 14.13 12.84
CA TYR A 612 -33.77 12.67 12.73
C TYR A 612 -34.06 11.99 14.09
N GLU A 613 -34.47 10.72 14.05
CA GLU A 613 -34.60 9.86 15.23
C GLU A 613 -33.54 8.75 15.22
N VAL A 614 -33.11 8.31 16.41
CA VAL A 614 -32.16 7.20 16.55
C VAL A 614 -32.88 5.87 16.37
N VAL A 615 -32.37 5.03 15.47
CA VAL A 615 -32.94 3.71 15.19
C VAL A 615 -32.56 2.73 16.29
N ALA A 616 -33.57 2.00 16.79
CA ALA A 616 -33.40 0.96 17.81
C ALA A 616 -32.44 -0.13 17.33
N GLU A 617 -31.68 -0.71 18.25
CA GLU A 617 -30.61 -1.68 17.93
C GLU A 617 -31.11 -2.92 17.18
N SER A 618 -32.35 -3.34 17.44
CA SER A 618 -33.01 -4.46 16.76
C SER A 618 -33.33 -4.21 15.27
N GLU A 619 -33.44 -2.94 14.86
CA GLU A 619 -33.74 -2.55 13.46
C GLU A 619 -32.48 -2.22 12.66
N ARG A 620 -31.31 -2.21 13.30
CA ARG A 620 -30.04 -1.90 12.63
C ARG A 620 -29.60 -3.09 11.77
N PRO A 621 -29.08 -2.83 10.56
CA PRO A 621 -28.43 -3.88 9.78
C PRO A 621 -27.28 -4.53 10.57
N ALA A 622 -27.29 -5.87 10.67
CA ALA A 622 -26.30 -6.63 11.47
C ALA A 622 -24.84 -6.33 11.09
N TRP A 623 -24.58 -5.97 9.83
CA TRP A 623 -23.24 -5.64 9.35
C TRP A 623 -22.70 -4.34 9.94
N ILE A 624 -23.52 -3.43 10.49
CA ILE A 624 -23.05 -2.19 11.12
C ILE A 624 -22.28 -2.50 12.40
N GLY A 625 -22.69 -3.54 13.14
CA GLY A 625 -22.08 -3.92 14.41
C GLY A 625 -21.97 -2.74 15.38
N ASN A 626 -20.81 -2.62 16.01
CA ASN A 626 -20.50 -1.57 16.98
C ASN A 626 -19.69 -0.39 16.40
N ARG A 627 -19.73 -0.16 15.07
CA ARG A 627 -18.91 0.89 14.44
C ARG A 627 -19.25 2.30 14.95
N GLN A 628 -18.23 3.12 15.24
CA GLN A 628 -18.41 4.56 15.57
C GLN A 628 -18.43 5.44 14.34
N ASN A 629 -17.88 4.97 13.22
CA ASN A 629 -17.84 5.66 11.96
C ASN A 629 -18.13 4.65 10.84
N LEU A 630 -18.64 5.12 9.73
CA LEU A 630 -18.79 4.33 8.51
C LEU A 630 -17.95 5.01 7.43
N ASN A 631 -17.27 4.20 6.62
CA ASN A 631 -16.66 4.71 5.39
C ASN A 631 -17.77 5.11 4.40
N ASP A 632 -17.39 5.83 3.34
CA ASP A 632 -18.36 6.42 2.42
C ASP A 632 -19.23 5.37 1.70
N GLU A 633 -18.66 4.20 1.42
CA GLU A 633 -19.36 3.06 0.81
C GLU A 633 -20.44 2.51 1.75
N LEU A 634 -20.11 2.26 3.01
CA LEU A 634 -21.06 1.78 4.01
C LEU A 634 -22.13 2.84 4.31
N ASN A 635 -21.77 4.14 4.32
CA ASN A 635 -22.73 5.24 4.41
C ASN A 635 -23.67 5.29 3.20
N ARG A 636 -23.19 5.04 1.97
CA ARG A 636 -24.03 4.90 0.77
C ARG A 636 -24.96 3.70 0.89
N ARG A 637 -24.45 2.54 1.33
CA ARG A 637 -25.22 1.31 1.51
C ARG A 637 -26.33 1.48 2.57
N LEU A 638 -26.04 2.20 3.65
CA LEU A 638 -27.02 2.51 4.69
C LEU A 638 -28.13 3.42 4.15
N ARG A 639 -27.76 4.46 3.40
CA ARG A 639 -28.73 5.40 2.78
C ARG A 639 -29.60 4.76 1.72
N ALA A 640 -29.11 3.73 1.02
CA ALA A 640 -29.94 2.94 0.12
C ALA A 640 -31.11 2.25 0.85
N GLN A 641 -31.02 2.06 2.17
CA GLN A 641 -32.08 1.51 3.02
C GLN A 641 -32.91 2.61 3.72
N GLY A 642 -32.71 3.89 3.39
CA GLY A 642 -33.37 5.02 4.05
C GLY A 642 -32.81 5.34 5.44
N LEU A 643 -31.65 4.79 5.79
CA LEU A 643 -30.98 4.97 7.06
C LEU A 643 -29.71 5.81 6.90
N TYR A 644 -29.32 6.52 7.95
CA TYR A 644 -28.17 7.41 7.95
C TYR A 644 -27.29 7.12 9.16
N PHE A 645 -26.03 7.54 9.12
CA PHE A 645 -25.13 7.43 10.25
C PHE A 645 -24.71 8.84 10.69
N ARG A 646 -25.06 9.21 11.92
CA ARG A 646 -24.76 10.54 12.49
C ARG A 646 -24.43 10.41 13.97
N ASN A 647 -23.39 11.12 14.40
CA ASN A 647 -22.95 11.20 15.80
C ASN A 647 -22.78 9.81 16.46
N GLY A 648 -22.24 8.84 15.71
CA GLY A 648 -22.02 7.47 16.20
C GLY A 648 -23.27 6.59 16.25
N ALA A 649 -24.43 7.04 15.75
CA ALA A 649 -25.68 6.29 15.76
C ALA A 649 -26.28 6.15 14.35
N VAL A 650 -27.02 5.05 14.15
CA VAL A 650 -27.88 4.88 12.98
C VAL A 650 -29.16 5.68 13.22
N VAL A 651 -29.49 6.57 12.30
CA VAL A 651 -30.62 7.49 12.40
C VAL A 651 -31.52 7.39 11.19
N ARG A 652 -32.80 7.72 11.37
CA ARG A 652 -33.81 7.81 10.32
C ARG A 652 -34.29 9.26 10.24
N PRO A 653 -34.45 9.85 9.05
CA PRO A 653 -34.98 11.21 8.91
C PRO A 653 -36.42 11.30 9.44
N VAL A 654 -36.74 12.37 10.17
CA VAL A 654 -38.08 12.64 10.72
C VAL A 654 -38.42 14.10 10.48
N GLY A 655 -39.72 14.43 10.35
CA GLY A 655 -40.20 15.79 10.17
C GLY A 655 -40.33 16.19 8.70
N SER A 656 -40.43 17.50 8.46
CA SER A 656 -40.59 18.08 7.13
C SER A 656 -39.73 19.32 6.99
N LEU A 657 -39.22 19.58 5.78
CA LEU A 657 -38.50 20.81 5.45
C LEU A 657 -39.32 22.10 5.61
N THR A 658 -40.65 21.95 5.74
CA THR A 658 -41.58 23.08 5.97
C THR A 658 -41.64 23.54 7.42
N ASP A 659 -41.04 22.79 8.36
CA ASP A 659 -40.94 23.19 9.76
C ASP A 659 -40.08 24.47 9.87
N PRO A 660 -40.59 25.57 10.49
CA PRO A 660 -39.86 26.82 10.62
C PRO A 660 -38.48 26.68 11.28
N ALA A 661 -38.32 25.77 12.23
CA ALA A 661 -37.06 25.55 12.92
C ALA A 661 -36.03 24.86 12.00
N VAL A 662 -36.47 23.85 11.25
CA VAL A 662 -35.63 23.15 10.27
C VAL A 662 -35.28 24.07 9.10
N ALA A 663 -36.25 24.82 8.58
CA ALA A 663 -36.05 25.77 7.48
C ALA A 663 -35.07 26.90 7.85
N ALA A 664 -35.10 27.37 9.11
CA ALA A 664 -34.13 28.34 9.61
C ALA A 664 -32.70 27.78 9.61
N VAL A 665 -32.50 26.54 10.06
CA VAL A 665 -31.19 25.87 10.03
C VAL A 665 -30.71 25.63 8.60
N VAL A 666 -31.59 25.11 7.73
CA VAL A 666 -31.26 24.85 6.32
C VAL A 666 -30.82 26.12 5.60
N SER A 667 -31.55 27.22 5.78
CA SER A 667 -31.21 28.51 5.15
C SER A 667 -29.94 29.15 5.71
N HIS A 668 -29.72 29.05 7.04
CA HIS A 668 -28.54 29.61 7.68
C HIS A 668 -27.26 28.85 7.29
N SER A 669 -27.32 27.51 7.29
CA SER A 669 -26.17 26.63 7.00
C SER A 669 -26.06 26.24 5.52
N ARG A 670 -27.01 26.68 4.67
CA ARG A 670 -27.08 26.38 3.22
C ARG A 670 -27.02 24.87 2.92
N LEU A 671 -27.78 24.08 3.67
CA LEU A 671 -27.75 22.60 3.60
C LEU A 671 -28.47 22.05 2.37
N ASP A 672 -29.26 22.87 1.70
CA ASP A 672 -29.94 22.61 0.43
C ASP A 672 -29.03 22.84 -0.79
N ARG A 673 -27.82 23.36 -0.58
CA ARG A 673 -26.88 23.64 -1.67
C ARG A 673 -26.45 22.34 -2.35
N ALA A 674 -26.72 22.26 -3.65
CA ALA A 674 -26.14 21.24 -4.50
C ALA A 674 -24.63 21.46 -4.61
N GLU A 675 -23.86 20.45 -4.23
CA GLU A 675 -22.40 20.48 -4.32
C GLU A 675 -21.89 19.12 -4.80
N PHE A 676 -21.26 19.11 -5.96
CA PHE A 676 -20.75 17.90 -6.60
C PHE A 676 -19.70 17.20 -5.72
N ARG A 677 -18.90 17.96 -4.97
CA ARG A 677 -17.89 17.39 -4.06
C ARG A 677 -18.52 16.63 -2.90
N LEU A 678 -19.59 17.16 -2.29
CA LEU A 678 -20.35 16.44 -1.25
C LEU A 678 -20.97 15.15 -1.81
N TRP A 679 -21.35 15.15 -3.09
CA TRP A 679 -21.79 13.92 -3.75
C TRP A 679 -20.64 12.93 -3.96
N LEU A 680 -19.45 13.40 -4.37
CA LEU A 680 -18.24 12.58 -4.54
C LEU A 680 -17.80 11.92 -3.24
N ASP A 681 -17.82 12.66 -2.13
CA ASP A 681 -17.51 12.18 -0.78
C ASP A 681 -18.62 11.26 -0.22
N GLY A 682 -19.68 11.03 -0.99
CA GLY A 682 -20.79 10.20 -0.55
C GLY A 682 -21.52 10.79 0.65
N VAL A 683 -21.58 12.11 0.81
CA VAL A 683 -22.37 12.75 1.86
C VAL A 683 -23.83 12.92 1.43
N ILE A 684 -24.07 13.19 0.15
CA ILE A 684 -25.40 13.45 -0.41
C ILE A 684 -25.67 12.64 -1.70
N GLY A 685 -26.95 12.52 -2.06
CA GLY A 685 -27.40 12.15 -3.40
C GLY A 685 -27.23 10.68 -3.83
N ARG A 686 -28.03 10.29 -4.84
CA ARG A 686 -28.12 8.92 -5.39
C ARG A 686 -27.07 8.67 -6.49
N ALA A 687 -26.97 7.45 -6.99
CA ALA A 687 -26.02 7.05 -8.04
C ALA A 687 -26.33 7.63 -9.44
N PHE A 688 -27.61 7.84 -9.76
CA PHE A 688 -28.09 8.27 -11.09
C PHE A 688 -27.32 9.44 -11.73
N PRO A 689 -27.06 10.57 -11.03
CA PRO A 689 -26.36 11.73 -11.60
C PRO A 689 -24.99 11.39 -12.18
N GLY A 690 -24.20 10.57 -11.48
CA GLY A 690 -22.89 10.16 -11.95
C GLY A 690 -22.97 9.28 -13.19
N TRP A 691 -23.90 8.31 -13.23
CA TRP A 691 -24.09 7.46 -14.39
C TRP A 691 -24.62 8.24 -15.59
N PHE A 692 -25.54 9.17 -15.37
CA PHE A 692 -26.04 10.06 -16.41
C PHE A 692 -24.88 10.77 -17.12
N VAL A 693 -23.97 11.40 -16.36
CA VAL A 693 -22.79 12.09 -16.91
C VAL A 693 -21.87 11.13 -17.66
N LEU A 694 -21.54 9.98 -17.06
CA LEU A 694 -20.63 9.00 -17.65
C LEU A 694 -21.19 8.37 -18.95
N MET A 695 -22.51 8.29 -19.07
CA MET A 695 -23.19 7.73 -20.25
C MET A 695 -23.37 8.74 -21.39
N ILE A 696 -23.02 10.02 -21.23
CA ILE A 696 -23.16 11.01 -22.31
C ILE A 696 -22.35 10.64 -23.56
N PRO A 697 -21.04 10.32 -23.50
CA PRO A 697 -20.27 9.94 -24.69
C PRO A 697 -20.82 8.70 -25.44
N PRO A 698 -21.10 7.54 -24.77
CA PRO A 698 -21.69 6.40 -25.49
C PRO A 698 -23.12 6.69 -25.98
N ALA A 699 -23.91 7.46 -25.24
CA ALA A 699 -25.23 7.90 -25.70
C ALA A 699 -25.15 8.78 -26.95
N ALA A 700 -24.13 9.63 -27.07
CA ALA A 700 -23.92 10.46 -28.26
C ALA A 700 -23.60 9.60 -29.49
N VAL A 701 -22.82 8.53 -29.32
CA VAL A 701 -22.54 7.56 -30.39
C VAL A 701 -23.82 6.83 -30.79
N ILE A 702 -24.63 6.37 -29.84
CA ILE A 702 -25.90 5.71 -30.11
C ILE A 702 -26.87 6.67 -30.81
N ALA A 703 -27.00 7.91 -30.35
CA ALA A 703 -27.83 8.93 -30.95
C ALA A 703 -27.38 9.25 -32.39
N PHE A 704 -26.06 9.29 -32.64
CA PHE A 704 -25.50 9.44 -33.98
C PHE A 704 -25.80 8.24 -34.90
N LEU A 705 -25.72 7.01 -34.38
CA LEU A 705 -26.11 5.81 -35.13
C LEU A 705 -27.61 5.79 -35.46
N ILE A 706 -28.46 6.20 -34.52
CA ILE A 706 -29.90 6.38 -34.73
C ILE A 706 -30.15 7.45 -35.80
N LYS A 707 -29.46 8.60 -35.70
CA LYS A 707 -29.54 9.68 -36.68
C LYS A 707 -29.22 9.16 -38.09
N SER A 708 -28.07 8.53 -38.26
CA SER A 708 -27.60 8.06 -39.58
C SER A 708 -28.43 6.93 -40.17
N ARG A 709 -28.95 6.01 -39.34
CA ARG A 709 -29.69 4.83 -39.82
C ARG A 709 -31.19 5.05 -39.98
N LEU A 710 -31.81 5.88 -39.11
CA LEU A 710 -33.26 6.03 -39.04
C LEU A 710 -33.70 7.42 -39.46
N ILE A 711 -33.05 8.48 -38.97
CA ILE A 711 -33.52 9.85 -39.17
C ILE A 711 -33.12 10.41 -40.53
N GLU A 712 -31.86 10.26 -40.93
CA GLU A 712 -31.31 10.78 -42.19
C GLU A 712 -32.06 10.24 -43.43
N PRO A 713 -32.33 8.92 -43.59
CA PRO A 713 -33.07 8.41 -44.74
C PRO A 713 -34.48 8.99 -44.88
N LEU A 714 -35.14 9.32 -43.75
CA LEU A 714 -36.47 9.92 -43.71
C LEU A 714 -36.42 11.43 -43.98
N ALA A 715 -35.42 12.12 -43.44
CA ALA A 715 -35.25 13.56 -43.56
C ALA A 715 -34.72 13.99 -44.94
N HIS A 716 -33.81 13.22 -45.55
CA HIS A 716 -33.25 13.51 -46.87
C HIS A 716 -34.32 13.62 -47.95
N ARG A 717 -35.40 12.82 -47.89
CA ARG A 717 -36.52 12.91 -48.84
C ARG A 717 -37.27 14.25 -48.81
N ARG A 718 -37.18 15.01 -47.71
CA ARG A 718 -37.88 16.30 -47.53
C ARG A 718 -36.95 17.53 -47.60
N VAL A 719 -35.69 17.39 -47.17
CA VAL A 719 -34.74 18.51 -47.05
C VAL A 719 -33.87 18.69 -48.30
N ALA A 720 -33.66 17.64 -49.11
CA ALA A 720 -32.78 17.68 -50.31
C ALA A 720 -33.20 18.67 -51.42
N LEU A 721 -34.39 19.29 -51.32
CA LEU A 721 -34.91 20.24 -52.30
C LEU A 721 -34.75 21.72 -51.89
N ARG A 722 -34.15 22.03 -50.73
CA ARG A 722 -33.98 23.41 -50.25
C ARG A 722 -32.51 23.80 -50.21
N PHE A 723 -32.15 24.94 -50.82
CA PHE A 723 -30.83 25.54 -50.75
C PHE A 723 -30.86 26.82 -49.89
N GLY A 724 -29.76 27.13 -49.20
CA GLY A 724 -29.62 28.36 -48.39
C GLY A 724 -30.10 28.23 -46.94
N PHE A 725 -30.50 29.35 -46.33
CA PHE A 725 -30.87 29.45 -44.91
C PHE A 725 -31.83 28.36 -44.40
N PRO A 726 -32.90 27.96 -45.12
CA PRO A 726 -33.84 26.95 -44.63
C PRO A 726 -33.21 25.57 -44.44
N ALA A 727 -32.21 25.21 -45.25
CA ALA A 727 -31.51 23.94 -45.11
C ALA A 727 -30.55 23.96 -43.92
N ALA A 728 -29.82 25.06 -43.72
CA ALA A 728 -28.96 25.25 -42.55
C ALA A 728 -29.75 25.27 -41.24
N ALA A 729 -30.94 25.90 -41.24
CA ALA A 729 -31.87 25.87 -40.11
C ALA A 729 -32.36 24.45 -39.81
N ALA A 730 -32.66 23.64 -40.83
CA ALA A 730 -33.07 22.25 -40.66
C ALA A 730 -31.94 21.38 -40.04
N GLU A 731 -30.69 21.57 -40.46
CA GLU A 731 -29.53 20.88 -39.87
C GLU A 731 -29.27 21.30 -38.42
N MET A 732 -29.45 22.59 -38.08
CA MET A 732 -29.38 23.05 -36.68
C MET A 732 -30.47 22.40 -35.82
N VAL A 733 -31.71 22.33 -36.31
CA VAL A 733 -32.80 21.63 -35.61
C VAL A 733 -32.44 20.15 -35.45
N MET A 734 -31.85 19.51 -36.46
CA MET A 734 -31.38 18.13 -36.38
C MET A 734 -30.31 17.95 -35.28
N LEU A 735 -29.34 18.87 -35.18
CA LEU A 735 -28.34 18.86 -34.12
C LEU A 735 -29.00 18.91 -32.74
N LEU A 736 -29.99 19.79 -32.53
CA LEU A 736 -30.72 19.89 -31.27
C LEU A 736 -31.53 18.62 -30.96
N VAL A 737 -32.14 18.00 -31.97
CA VAL A 737 -32.84 16.71 -31.81
C VAL A 737 -31.89 15.59 -31.41
N VAL A 738 -30.71 15.51 -32.03
CA VAL A 738 -29.69 14.51 -31.68
C VAL A 738 -29.13 14.75 -30.29
N ALA A 739 -28.94 16.02 -29.89
CA ALA A 739 -28.53 16.37 -28.54
C ALA A 739 -29.60 15.97 -27.50
N GLY A 740 -30.88 16.24 -27.77
CA GLY A 740 -31.99 15.80 -26.94
C GLY A 740 -32.08 14.27 -26.84
N LEU A 741 -31.89 13.56 -27.95
CA LEU A 741 -31.83 12.10 -27.98
C LEU A 741 -30.64 11.56 -27.17
N THR A 742 -29.48 12.22 -27.25
CA THR A 742 -28.30 11.86 -26.46
C THR A 742 -28.59 11.96 -24.97
N ILE A 743 -29.20 13.07 -24.53
CA ILE A 743 -29.60 13.26 -23.13
C ILE A 743 -30.62 12.20 -22.71
N ALA A 744 -31.63 11.91 -23.54
CA ALA A 744 -32.65 10.90 -23.24
C ALA A 744 -32.05 9.50 -23.12
N VAL A 745 -31.15 9.11 -24.03
CA VAL A 745 -30.46 7.80 -23.98
C VAL A 745 -29.52 7.73 -22.77
N ALA A 746 -28.80 8.80 -22.45
CA ALA A 746 -27.93 8.84 -21.26
C ALA A 746 -28.75 8.72 -19.96
N ALA A 747 -29.90 9.40 -19.87
CA ALA A 747 -30.81 9.28 -18.74
C ALA A 747 -31.40 7.88 -18.62
N LEU A 748 -31.79 7.25 -19.74
CA LEU A 748 -32.28 5.88 -19.74
C LEU A 748 -31.20 4.90 -19.24
N LEU A 749 -30.00 4.95 -19.81
CA LEU A 749 -28.89 4.07 -19.42
C LEU A 749 -28.47 4.30 -17.96
N GLY A 750 -28.38 5.57 -17.54
CA GLY A 750 -28.05 5.90 -16.16
C GLY A 750 -29.12 5.47 -15.16
N GLY A 751 -30.40 5.55 -15.54
CA GLY A 751 -31.51 5.03 -14.76
C GLY A 751 -31.46 3.51 -14.60
N VAL A 752 -31.14 2.78 -15.69
CA VAL A 752 -30.97 1.32 -15.65
C VAL A 752 -29.81 0.90 -14.74
N LEU A 753 -28.64 1.55 -14.86
CA LEU A 753 -27.47 1.24 -14.04
C LEU A 753 -27.68 1.59 -12.56
N SER A 754 -28.29 2.74 -12.28
CA SER A 754 -28.65 3.12 -10.91
C SER A 754 -29.72 2.19 -10.32
N GLY A 755 -30.68 1.73 -11.13
CA GLY A 755 -31.71 0.77 -10.72
C GLY A 755 -31.15 -0.61 -10.43
N ALA A 756 -30.03 -0.99 -11.06
CA ALA A 756 -29.28 -2.20 -10.77
C ALA A 756 -28.48 -2.13 -9.45
N GLY A 757 -28.52 -1.01 -8.73
CA GLY A 757 -27.79 -0.81 -7.47
C GLY A 757 -26.31 -0.52 -7.62
N LEU A 758 -25.84 -0.21 -8.84
CA LEU A 758 -24.44 0.13 -9.12
C LEU A 758 -24.22 1.63 -8.88
N ASP A 759 -23.18 2.01 -8.13
CA ASP A 759 -22.81 3.41 -7.89
C ASP A 759 -21.49 3.78 -8.58
N PRO A 760 -21.45 4.78 -9.46
CA PRO A 760 -20.23 5.10 -10.21
C PRO A 760 -19.09 5.63 -9.32
N ARG A 761 -19.38 6.01 -8.06
CA ARG A 761 -18.39 6.41 -7.04
C ARG A 761 -17.55 5.25 -6.51
N ASP A 762 -17.92 4.01 -6.81
CA ASP A 762 -17.17 2.83 -6.38
C ASP A 762 -16.04 2.46 -7.37
N TRP A 763 -16.10 2.97 -8.61
CA TRP A 763 -15.15 2.60 -9.67
C TRP A 763 -14.48 3.79 -10.37
N VAL A 764 -15.26 4.78 -10.80
CA VAL A 764 -14.80 5.83 -11.72
C VAL A 764 -14.66 7.17 -11.01
N PHE A 765 -15.63 7.48 -10.15
CA PHE A 765 -15.60 8.63 -9.25
C PHE A 765 -15.18 8.18 -7.84
N GLY A 766 -15.22 9.09 -6.90
CA GLY A 766 -14.90 8.88 -5.49
C GLY A 766 -14.44 10.18 -4.85
N PRO A 767 -13.95 10.15 -3.60
CA PRO A 767 -13.55 11.33 -2.85
C PRO A 767 -12.58 12.22 -3.63
N PHE A 768 -12.74 13.53 -3.47
CA PHE A 768 -11.95 14.50 -4.22
C PHE A 768 -10.65 14.88 -3.51
N ASN A 769 -9.51 14.52 -4.12
CA ASN A 769 -8.21 15.07 -3.73
C ASN A 769 -7.81 16.22 -4.65
N GLN A 770 -7.22 17.27 -4.08
CA GLN A 770 -6.78 18.43 -4.87
C GLN A 770 -5.70 18.05 -5.89
N ARG A 771 -4.79 17.14 -5.53
CA ARG A 771 -3.81 16.54 -6.42
C ARG A 771 -4.34 15.18 -6.84
N ASN A 772 -4.62 15.01 -8.13
CA ASN A 772 -5.38 13.86 -8.61
C ASN A 772 -5.06 13.47 -10.06
N SER A 773 -5.67 12.37 -10.48
CA SER A 773 -5.44 11.74 -11.77
C SER A 773 -5.95 12.55 -12.95
N LEU A 774 -7.05 13.30 -12.78
CA LEU A 774 -7.58 14.18 -13.81
C LEU A 774 -6.57 15.27 -14.20
N ILE A 775 -5.97 15.93 -13.20
CA ILE A 775 -4.97 16.99 -13.41
C ILE A 775 -3.75 16.42 -14.13
N VAL A 776 -3.30 15.24 -13.71
CA VAL A 776 -2.18 14.55 -14.37
C VAL A 776 -2.55 14.22 -15.81
N GLY A 777 -3.73 13.66 -16.07
CA GLY A 777 -4.20 13.36 -17.42
C GLY A 777 -4.20 14.59 -18.34
N ILE A 778 -4.67 15.73 -17.85
CA ILE A 778 -4.69 16.99 -18.62
C ILE A 778 -3.27 17.49 -18.92
N ILE A 779 -2.41 17.59 -17.91
CA ILE A 779 -1.07 18.21 -18.06
C ILE A 779 -0.08 17.28 -18.74
N MET A 780 -0.10 15.99 -18.38
CA MET A 780 0.68 14.97 -19.07
C MET A 780 0.18 14.79 -20.51
N GLY A 781 -1.14 14.83 -20.72
CA GLY A 781 -1.73 14.80 -22.05
C GLY A 781 -1.22 15.96 -22.91
N PHE A 782 -1.23 17.19 -22.36
CA PHE A 782 -0.65 18.37 -22.99
C PHE A 782 0.82 18.19 -23.38
N ALA A 783 1.64 17.60 -22.51
CA ALA A 783 3.05 17.34 -22.78
C ALA A 783 3.29 16.30 -23.90
N VAL A 784 2.35 15.37 -24.10
CA VAL A 784 2.47 14.27 -25.06
C VAL A 784 1.83 14.60 -26.42
N ILE A 785 0.87 15.54 -26.48
CA ILE A 785 0.20 15.97 -27.71
C ILE A 785 1.18 16.30 -28.85
N PRO A 786 2.23 17.11 -28.65
CA PRO A 786 3.15 17.48 -29.73
C PRO A 786 3.78 16.28 -30.44
N ILE A 787 4.14 15.24 -29.69
CA ILE A 787 4.76 14.04 -30.24
C ILE A 787 3.78 13.26 -31.10
N ILE A 788 2.58 13.00 -30.55
CA ILE A 788 1.55 12.24 -31.28
C ILE A 788 1.13 13.02 -32.52
N TYR A 789 0.96 14.34 -32.39
CA TYR A 789 0.54 15.22 -33.46
C TYR A 789 1.56 15.22 -34.61
N THR A 790 2.83 15.54 -34.32
CA THR A 790 3.84 15.72 -35.37
C THR A 790 4.05 14.44 -36.17
N VAL A 791 4.19 13.30 -35.48
CA VAL A 791 4.40 12.01 -36.15
C VAL A 791 3.15 11.56 -36.91
N SER A 792 1.94 11.83 -36.39
CA SER A 792 0.69 11.52 -37.11
C SER A 792 0.51 12.41 -38.35
N GLU A 793 0.87 13.69 -38.25
CA GLU A 793 0.78 14.66 -39.34
C GLU A 793 1.75 14.34 -40.48
N ASP A 794 2.97 13.92 -40.14
CA ASP A 794 3.96 13.42 -41.11
C ASP A 794 3.45 12.16 -41.82
N ALA A 795 2.91 11.20 -41.05
CA ALA A 795 2.36 9.98 -41.60
C ALA A 795 1.20 10.27 -42.58
N LEU A 796 0.27 11.14 -42.19
CA LEU A 796 -0.85 11.55 -43.04
C LEU A 796 -0.37 12.29 -44.29
N SER A 797 0.61 13.19 -44.14
CA SER A 797 1.16 13.98 -45.25
C SER A 797 1.91 13.13 -46.27
N SER A 798 2.55 12.04 -45.83
CA SER A 798 3.32 11.12 -46.68
C SER A 798 2.48 10.31 -47.68
N VAL A 799 1.15 10.24 -47.48
CA VAL A 799 0.25 9.54 -48.40
C VAL A 799 0.34 10.18 -49.80
N SER A 800 0.33 9.35 -50.84
CA SER A 800 0.51 9.80 -52.23
C SER A 800 -0.54 10.85 -52.64
N PRO A 801 -0.12 11.99 -53.24
CA PRO A 801 -1.05 12.96 -53.81
C PRO A 801 -1.98 12.36 -54.86
N ALA A 802 -1.55 11.31 -55.57
CA ALA A 802 -2.36 10.64 -56.60
C ALA A 802 -3.59 9.94 -56.00
N LEU A 803 -3.46 9.34 -54.81
CA LEU A 803 -4.61 8.73 -54.11
C LEU A 803 -5.61 9.80 -53.67
N ARG A 804 -5.10 10.96 -53.21
CA ARG A 804 -5.94 12.10 -52.84
C ARG A 804 -6.70 12.66 -54.05
N SER A 805 -5.99 12.89 -55.17
CA SER A 805 -6.61 13.43 -56.39
C SER A 805 -7.59 12.44 -57.03
N ALA A 806 -7.30 11.13 -57.00
CA ALA A 806 -8.22 10.10 -57.49
C ALA A 806 -9.53 10.06 -56.69
N SER A 807 -9.44 10.09 -55.35
CA SER A 807 -10.61 10.12 -54.48
C SER A 807 -11.46 11.38 -54.70
N LEU A 808 -10.82 12.55 -54.74
CA LEU A 808 -11.51 13.81 -55.01
C LEU A 808 -12.11 13.86 -56.43
N GLY A 809 -11.41 13.30 -57.42
CA GLY A 809 -11.87 13.18 -58.81
C GLY A 809 -13.08 12.26 -58.97
N ALA A 810 -13.23 11.26 -58.10
CA ALA A 810 -14.42 10.41 -58.01
C ALA A 810 -15.62 11.10 -57.32
N GLY A 811 -15.51 12.39 -56.97
CA GLY A 811 -16.56 13.17 -56.32
C GLY A 811 -16.60 13.03 -54.78
N ALA A 812 -15.59 12.41 -54.16
CA ALA A 812 -15.51 12.35 -52.71
C ALA A 812 -15.22 13.73 -52.09
N THR A 813 -15.79 14.01 -50.92
CA THR A 813 -15.44 15.22 -50.15
C THR A 813 -14.06 15.07 -49.51
N ARG A 814 -13.43 16.19 -49.11
CA ARG A 814 -12.14 16.15 -48.39
C ARG A 814 -12.22 15.28 -47.14
N TRP A 815 -13.33 15.33 -46.39
CA TRP A 815 -13.51 14.50 -45.19
C TRP A 815 -13.63 13.02 -45.54
N GLN A 816 -14.37 12.68 -46.61
CA GLN A 816 -14.45 11.31 -47.10
C GLN A 816 -13.09 10.80 -47.57
N THR A 817 -12.31 11.60 -48.30
CA THR A 817 -10.94 11.27 -48.71
C THR A 817 -10.04 11.07 -47.48
N ALA A 818 -10.10 11.96 -46.49
CA ALA A 818 -9.31 11.86 -45.26
C ALA A 818 -9.60 10.57 -44.49
N VAL A 819 -10.89 10.24 -44.28
CA VAL A 819 -11.29 9.09 -43.43
C VAL A 819 -11.26 7.76 -44.17
N ARG A 820 -11.60 7.72 -45.46
CA ARG A 820 -11.73 6.46 -46.22
C ARG A 820 -10.48 6.10 -47.01
N VAL A 821 -9.60 7.05 -47.31
CA VAL A 821 -8.39 6.82 -48.13
C VAL A 821 -7.14 7.13 -47.34
N VAL A 822 -6.97 8.37 -46.87
CA VAL A 822 -5.71 8.81 -46.26
C VAL A 822 -5.46 8.14 -44.91
N MET A 823 -6.42 8.18 -43.99
CA MET A 823 -6.27 7.63 -42.64
C MET A 823 -6.02 6.11 -42.63
N PRO A 824 -6.72 5.28 -43.42
CA PRO A 824 -6.40 3.86 -43.53
C PRO A 824 -4.99 3.58 -44.05
N VAL A 825 -4.53 4.35 -45.05
CA VAL A 825 -3.16 4.22 -45.59
C VAL A 825 -2.11 4.69 -44.58
N ALA A 826 -2.39 5.76 -43.83
CA ALA A 826 -1.50 6.30 -42.80
C ALA A 826 -1.63 5.61 -41.43
N ALA A 827 -2.53 4.62 -41.27
CA ALA A 827 -2.90 4.05 -39.98
C ALA A 827 -1.71 3.49 -39.20
N SER A 828 -0.75 2.85 -39.90
CA SER A 828 0.47 2.34 -39.25
C SER A 828 1.36 3.45 -38.68
N GLY A 829 1.38 4.62 -39.32
CA GLY A 829 2.12 5.79 -38.86
C GLY A 829 1.45 6.49 -37.68
N ILE A 830 0.12 6.68 -37.74
CA ILE A 830 -0.68 7.23 -36.62
C ILE A 830 -0.57 6.33 -35.39
N PHE A 831 -0.68 5.02 -35.60
CA PHE A 831 -0.50 4.05 -34.52
C PHE A 831 0.90 4.15 -33.92
N SER A 832 1.96 4.25 -34.74
CA SER A 832 3.32 4.46 -34.25
C SER A 832 3.45 5.75 -33.43
N ALA A 833 2.81 6.84 -33.86
CA ALA A 833 2.80 8.11 -33.14
C ALA A 833 2.19 8.00 -31.74
N ILE A 834 1.04 7.33 -31.64
CA ILE A 834 0.34 7.06 -30.37
C ILE A 834 1.26 6.27 -29.43
N MET A 835 2.00 5.28 -29.96
CA MET A 835 2.88 4.44 -29.15
C MET A 835 4.10 5.17 -28.62
N ILE A 836 4.71 6.06 -29.44
CA ILE A 836 5.80 6.92 -28.96
C ILE A 836 5.29 7.84 -27.85
N GLY A 837 4.08 8.38 -27.99
CA GLY A 837 3.44 9.19 -26.95
C GLY A 837 3.17 8.40 -25.66
N LEU A 838 2.68 7.17 -25.79
CA LEU A 838 2.46 6.26 -24.67
C LEU A 838 3.75 5.98 -23.89
N GLY A 839 4.84 5.66 -24.60
CA GLY A 839 6.14 5.40 -23.99
C GLY A 839 6.67 6.60 -23.21
N ARG A 840 6.48 7.82 -23.74
CA ARG A 840 6.80 9.06 -23.02
C ARG A 840 5.94 9.24 -21.78
N ALA A 841 4.63 9.00 -21.87
CA ALA A 841 3.71 9.12 -20.74
C ALA A 841 4.09 8.14 -19.61
N ALA A 842 4.34 6.87 -19.95
CA ALA A 842 4.74 5.86 -18.98
C ALA A 842 6.04 6.19 -18.24
N GLY A 843 6.99 6.85 -18.92
CA GLY A 843 8.29 7.25 -18.36
C GLY A 843 8.35 8.64 -17.73
N GLU A 844 7.24 9.39 -17.71
CA GLU A 844 7.24 10.74 -17.14
C GLU A 844 7.37 10.69 -15.62
N THR A 845 8.20 11.58 -15.08
CA THR A 845 8.58 11.55 -13.67
C THR A 845 8.08 12.80 -12.96
N MET A 846 8.33 13.98 -13.53
CA MET A 846 8.24 15.25 -12.78
C MET A 846 6.81 15.80 -12.73
N ILE A 847 6.05 15.67 -13.82
CA ILE A 847 4.63 16.04 -13.83
C ILE A 847 3.88 15.20 -12.79
N VAL A 848 4.13 13.90 -12.79
CA VAL A 848 3.46 12.95 -11.90
C VAL A 848 3.83 13.21 -10.44
N LEU A 849 5.13 13.37 -10.15
CA LEU A 849 5.63 13.62 -8.80
C LEU A 849 4.98 14.85 -8.15
N MET A 850 4.72 15.90 -8.94
CA MET A 850 4.17 17.15 -8.43
C MET A 850 2.63 17.16 -8.39
N ALA A 851 1.97 16.51 -9.35
CA ALA A 851 0.52 16.64 -9.55
C ALA A 851 -0.34 15.54 -8.89
N THR A 852 0.23 14.40 -8.49
CA THR A 852 -0.53 13.25 -7.98
C THR A 852 -0.69 13.19 -6.46
N GLY A 853 0.12 13.93 -5.70
CA GLY A 853 0.17 13.78 -4.24
C GLY A 853 1.01 12.59 -3.75
N ASN A 854 1.51 11.72 -4.64
CA ASN A 854 2.42 10.60 -4.35
C ASN A 854 1.91 9.55 -3.34
N THR A 855 0.60 9.36 -3.22
CA THR A 855 0.03 8.28 -2.40
C THR A 855 -0.10 6.99 -3.23
N PRO A 856 0.48 5.85 -2.83
CA PRO A 856 0.42 4.61 -3.61
C PRO A 856 -0.93 3.89 -3.48
N GLU A 857 -1.99 4.50 -4.00
CA GLU A 857 -3.36 3.98 -3.96
C GLU A 857 -3.73 3.22 -5.26
N MET A 858 -4.44 2.10 -5.11
CA MET A 858 -4.87 1.23 -6.22
C MET A 858 -6.34 1.44 -6.63
N ASN A 859 -6.83 2.68 -6.62
CA ASN A 859 -8.20 2.99 -7.03
C ASN A 859 -8.22 3.65 -8.41
N TRP A 860 -9.20 3.31 -9.26
CA TRP A 860 -9.39 3.91 -10.59
C TRP A 860 -10.00 5.31 -10.54
N ASN A 861 -10.51 5.75 -9.38
CA ASN A 861 -11.06 7.09 -9.15
C ASN A 861 -10.21 8.19 -9.83
N MET A 862 -10.84 8.97 -10.71
CA MET A 862 -10.18 10.08 -11.42
C MET A 862 -9.75 11.23 -10.48
N PHE A 863 -10.38 11.34 -9.31
CA PHE A 863 -10.10 12.37 -8.32
C PHE A 863 -9.16 11.91 -7.20
N SER A 864 -8.66 10.68 -7.23
CA SER A 864 -7.64 10.22 -6.29
C SER A 864 -6.22 10.45 -6.81
N GLY A 865 -5.28 10.49 -5.87
CA GLY A 865 -3.84 10.45 -6.14
C GLY A 865 -3.39 9.05 -6.55
N PHE A 866 -2.12 8.95 -6.91
CA PHE A 866 -1.42 7.68 -7.11
C PHE A 866 0.10 7.94 -7.03
N ARG A 867 0.91 6.88 -6.98
CA ARG A 867 2.37 6.97 -7.12
C ARG A 867 2.82 6.05 -8.24
N THR A 868 3.70 6.53 -9.11
CA THR A 868 4.23 5.76 -10.25
C THR A 868 5.61 5.19 -9.95
N LEU A 869 6.02 4.16 -10.68
CA LEU A 869 7.39 3.61 -10.63
C LEU A 869 8.47 4.69 -10.84
N SER A 870 8.30 5.56 -11.84
CA SER A 870 9.26 6.63 -12.18
C SER A 870 9.42 7.63 -11.04
N ALA A 871 8.31 8.16 -10.52
CA ALA A 871 8.29 9.04 -9.36
C ALA A 871 8.92 8.39 -8.11
N ASN A 872 8.62 7.11 -7.86
CA ASN A 872 9.17 6.38 -6.72
C ASN A 872 10.69 6.25 -6.77
N ILE A 873 11.24 5.87 -7.94
CA ILE A 873 12.69 5.81 -8.16
C ILE A 873 13.33 7.18 -7.94
N ALA A 874 12.73 8.24 -8.48
CA ALA A 874 13.28 9.60 -8.37
C ALA A 874 13.30 10.13 -6.93
N THR A 875 12.33 9.75 -6.11
CA THR A 875 12.24 10.21 -4.72
C THR A 875 13.12 9.41 -3.76
N GLU A 876 13.16 8.08 -3.89
CA GLU A 876 13.71 7.22 -2.83
C GLU A 876 15.13 6.73 -3.14
N LEU A 877 15.53 6.70 -4.42
CA LEU A 877 16.87 6.22 -4.79
C LEU A 877 18.02 7.04 -4.18
N PRO A 878 17.94 8.38 -4.07
CA PRO A 878 18.99 9.17 -3.43
C PRO A 878 19.19 8.87 -1.94
N GLU A 879 18.15 8.35 -1.26
CA GLU A 879 18.15 8.09 0.18
C GLU A 879 18.40 6.61 0.52
N ALA A 880 18.33 5.72 -0.48
CA ALA A 880 18.46 4.28 -0.27
C ALA A 880 19.92 3.85 -0.04
N PRO A 881 20.22 3.06 1.01
CA PRO A 881 21.57 2.58 1.29
C PRO A 881 22.01 1.61 0.19
N VAL A 882 23.18 1.88 -0.41
CA VAL A 882 23.73 1.10 -1.53
C VAL A 882 23.84 -0.38 -1.15
N GLY A 883 23.32 -1.24 -2.02
CA GLY A 883 23.33 -2.70 -1.83
C GLY A 883 22.25 -3.25 -0.89
N GLY A 884 21.50 -2.40 -0.18
CA GLY A 884 20.39 -2.81 0.69
C GLY A 884 19.16 -3.31 -0.07
N THR A 885 18.22 -3.93 0.67
CA THR A 885 16.97 -4.45 0.09
C THR A 885 16.18 -3.36 -0.62
N HIS A 886 15.96 -2.22 0.06
CA HIS A 886 15.21 -1.11 -0.50
C HIS A 886 15.85 -0.57 -1.79
N TYR A 887 17.18 -0.38 -1.80
CA TYR A 887 17.94 0.03 -2.98
C TYR A 887 17.66 -0.89 -4.18
N ARG A 888 17.81 -2.20 -4.00
CA ARG A 888 17.56 -3.17 -5.08
C ARG A 888 16.09 -3.24 -5.51
N VAL A 889 15.14 -3.01 -4.61
CA VAL A 889 13.70 -2.91 -4.96
C VAL A 889 13.44 -1.70 -5.89
N LEU A 890 14.19 -0.61 -5.77
CA LEU A 890 14.11 0.52 -6.71
C LEU A 890 14.68 0.15 -8.09
N PHE A 891 15.74 -0.66 -8.16
CA PHE A 891 16.21 -1.25 -9.42
C PHE A 891 15.18 -2.19 -10.04
N LEU A 892 14.46 -2.96 -9.22
CA LEU A 892 13.32 -3.76 -9.67
C LEU A 892 12.21 -2.88 -10.24
N CYS A 893 11.92 -1.72 -9.63
CA CYS A 893 10.97 -0.75 -10.19
C CYS A 893 11.43 -0.26 -11.58
N GLY A 894 12.73 0.00 -11.76
CA GLY A 894 13.32 0.37 -13.04
C GLY A 894 13.21 -0.74 -14.08
N LEU A 895 13.50 -1.99 -13.69
CA LEU A 895 13.34 -3.17 -14.54
C LEU A 895 11.88 -3.40 -14.92
N ALA A 896 10.94 -3.22 -13.99
CA ALA A 896 9.50 -3.33 -14.23
C ALA A 896 9.00 -2.26 -15.20
N LEU A 897 9.46 -1.01 -15.07
CA LEU A 897 9.17 0.08 -16.00
C LEU A 897 9.69 -0.24 -17.41
N PHE A 898 10.93 -0.74 -17.50
CA PHE A 898 11.52 -1.18 -18.76
C PHE A 898 10.72 -2.33 -19.37
N ALA A 899 10.41 -3.37 -18.59
CA ALA A 899 9.63 -4.53 -19.05
C ALA A 899 8.24 -4.11 -19.54
N MET A 900 7.54 -3.25 -18.80
CA MET A 900 6.23 -2.74 -19.18
C MET A 900 6.30 -1.98 -20.52
N THR A 901 7.25 -1.05 -20.66
CA THR A 901 7.41 -0.30 -21.92
C THR A 901 7.82 -1.20 -23.08
N ALA A 902 8.69 -2.20 -22.84
CA ALA A 902 9.09 -3.18 -23.85
C ALA A 902 7.93 -4.08 -24.29
N ILE A 903 7.12 -4.61 -23.36
CA ILE A 903 5.93 -5.42 -23.66
C ILE A 903 4.97 -4.62 -24.53
N VAL A 904 4.68 -3.38 -24.12
CA VAL A 904 3.72 -2.55 -24.81
C VAL A 904 4.22 -2.12 -26.19
N ASN A 905 5.49 -1.74 -26.32
CA ASN A 905 6.10 -1.43 -27.61
C ASN A 905 6.17 -2.66 -28.54
N THR A 906 6.43 -3.85 -27.99
CA THR A 906 6.44 -5.10 -28.76
C THR A 906 5.05 -5.48 -29.24
N ALA A 907 4.04 -5.43 -28.37
CA ALA A 907 2.65 -5.66 -28.72
C ALA A 907 2.19 -4.69 -29.83
N ALA A 908 2.59 -3.42 -29.71
CA ALA A 908 2.36 -2.43 -30.74
C ALA A 908 3.02 -2.78 -32.08
N GLU A 909 4.29 -3.18 -32.09
CA GLU A 909 4.96 -3.54 -33.33
C GLU A 909 4.28 -4.73 -34.03
N LEU A 910 3.82 -5.73 -33.26
CA LEU A 910 3.04 -6.86 -33.78
C LEU A 910 1.73 -6.39 -34.43
N VAL A 911 1.01 -5.47 -33.79
CA VAL A 911 -0.22 -4.86 -34.33
C VAL A 911 0.09 -4.07 -35.61
N ARG A 912 1.15 -3.26 -35.61
CA ARG A 912 1.60 -2.45 -36.76
C ARG A 912 1.91 -3.32 -37.97
N GLN A 913 2.65 -4.42 -37.79
CA GLN A 913 2.96 -5.36 -38.86
C GLN A 913 1.70 -5.98 -39.46
N ARG A 914 0.70 -6.31 -38.62
CA ARG A 914 -0.58 -6.83 -39.08
C ARG A 914 -1.35 -5.81 -39.92
N PHE A 915 -1.36 -4.54 -39.51
CA PHE A 915 -1.97 -3.45 -40.30
C PHE A 915 -1.24 -3.25 -41.63
N ARG A 916 0.09 -3.26 -41.65
CA ARG A 916 0.87 -3.10 -42.88
C ARG A 916 0.60 -4.24 -43.89
N ARG A 917 0.52 -5.49 -43.42
CA ARG A 917 0.17 -6.64 -44.28
C ARG A 917 -1.23 -6.52 -44.87
N ARG A 918 -2.22 -6.04 -44.10
CA ARG A 918 -3.58 -5.78 -44.61
C ARG A 918 -3.61 -4.63 -45.62
N ALA A 919 -2.88 -3.55 -45.34
CA ALA A 919 -2.79 -2.40 -46.24
C ALA A 919 -2.04 -2.72 -47.53
N ALA A 920 -1.05 -3.63 -47.52
CA ALA A 920 -0.34 -4.07 -48.71
C ALA A 920 -1.15 -5.06 -49.59
N GLY A 921 -2.26 -5.59 -49.07
CA GLY A 921 -3.21 -6.40 -49.85
C GLY A 921 -4.41 -5.60 -50.41
N LEU A 922 -4.49 -4.31 -50.09
CA LEU A 922 -5.38 -3.31 -50.69
C LEU A 922 -4.60 -2.53 -51.75
#